data_AF-A0A3M7NK74-F1
#
_entry.id   AF-A0A3M7NK74-F1
#
_cell.length_a   1.000
_cell.length_b   1.000
_cell.length_c   1.000
_cell.angle_alpha   90.00
_cell.angle_beta   90.00
_cell.angle_gamma   90.00
#
_symmetry.space_group_name_H-M   'P 1'
#
loop_
_entity.id
_entity.type
_entity.pdbx_description
1 polymer ?
#
loop_
_entity_poly.entity_id
_entity_poly.type
_entity_poly.pdbx_seq_one_letter_code
_entity_poly.pdbx_strand_id
1 'polypeptide(L)'
;MDTPERNTADRAIGLPSEVLSVNDPGSRTSPDLTSPRDELEAEKMDGASSSSPLTGQANPHAAMRRRTKPWISWKLSWWFALLLAVVDVALIAALIVLDRISHRNQGIIDVPQFANPSLLFRITNVQQYYGMLWTTLPSLIFTIFALFWAAVVGSVADRQPFVELHRGSTARRTILLDYRTYPSVYSWAVAFRNLHPHVALAMLLSLVVSVAFGPLSAHLLVTQSAYPSHPLTLTNLTYLDFNAIGSTTNLQSFIDVATAVHAYDSAPAPWMTNEYAFNRFTLPSSSGTVNISAPTIAYSGLLDCQTIPQSQYKASVSNANGGLDLKLTFTDRDCSITETMPVSSTEKVYAKTYFKSTCAYHTEASTPINRFILLSGLYSSASPILLSPFSITSCIPTYWSTTGLLTLSHTQSASSSDPGFVSFTNTTSTQLYPDLSVVFEEVLTQYSVFDASASTYTDAIGFGVYSTALAATNQSSPTQAMSSDIILSSLENMWATIYASLARSVLIQPVSSLPPSTSSSHNNYTNIPATMTHEETRLFVARPIAYTLIAILILVLMCDVFLFYYTCTHHTPMLTAEPVGLLGNAVLLRDSHDLFDMVDNVEALRETGETRKGVVEYVKDRYGGGKGESCRWVDGDGHGHGPGSDGDGDNAHGGHGRRARTAKGGILTDGLTV
;
A
#
# COMPACT_ATOMS: atom_id res chain seq x y z
N MET A 1 49.73 35.37 27.35
CA MET A 1 49.76 35.02 28.77
C MET A 1 49.07 33.69 28.91
N ASP A 2 49.65 32.83 29.72
CA ASP A 2 49.59 31.38 29.53
C ASP A 2 48.28 30.76 29.99
N THR A 3 47.84 29.75 29.24
CA THR A 3 46.95 28.71 29.74
C THR A 3 47.69 27.85 30.78
N PRO A 4 46.93 27.17 31.64
CA PRO A 4 47.30 25.80 31.96
C PRO A 4 46.12 24.83 31.83
N GLU A 5 46.39 23.72 31.15
CA GLU A 5 45.57 22.51 31.21
C GLU A 5 45.49 21.97 32.65
N ARG A 6 44.42 21.22 32.96
CA ARG A 6 44.52 20.16 33.96
C ARG A 6 43.60 18.98 33.63
N ASN A 7 44.23 17.87 33.27
CA ASN A 7 43.60 16.58 33.04
C ASN A 7 43.39 15.80 34.35
N THR A 8 42.72 14.65 34.22
CA THR A 8 42.63 13.51 35.15
C THR A 8 41.80 13.65 36.44
N ALA A 9 40.72 12.86 36.52
CA ALA A 9 40.39 12.06 37.71
C ALA A 9 39.47 10.87 37.33
N ASP A 10 40.04 9.69 37.15
CA ASP A 10 39.29 8.43 37.08
C ASP A 10 38.68 8.07 38.44
N ARG A 11 37.41 7.62 38.46
CA ARG A 11 36.74 6.73 39.45
C ARG A 11 35.23 6.73 39.19
N ALA A 12 34.46 5.67 39.41
CA ALA A 12 34.79 4.27 39.74
C ALA A 12 33.67 3.34 39.24
N ILE A 13 34.01 2.09 38.96
CA ILE A 13 33.05 1.04 38.60
C ILE A 13 32.28 0.59 39.85
N GLY A 14 30.95 0.54 39.76
CA GLY A 14 30.05 0.10 40.84
C GLY A 14 29.09 -1.00 40.38
N LEU A 15 29.57 -2.24 40.32
CA LEU A 15 28.74 -3.44 40.23
C LEU A 15 28.16 -3.81 41.60
N PRO A 16 26.93 -4.31 41.66
CA PRO A 16 26.53 -5.29 42.67
C PRO A 16 26.18 -6.64 42.01
N SER A 17 26.84 -7.70 42.49
CA SER A 17 26.53 -9.09 42.14
C SER A 17 25.44 -9.67 43.04
N GLU A 18 24.69 -10.62 42.48
CA GLU A 18 24.03 -11.77 43.12
C GLU A 18 23.32 -11.63 44.49
N VAL A 19 22.02 -11.96 44.50
CA VAL A 19 21.48 -12.93 45.47
C VAL A 19 20.56 -13.92 44.73
N LEU A 20 20.84 -15.21 44.85
CA LEU A 20 19.94 -16.30 44.43
C LEU A 20 18.71 -16.36 45.34
N SER A 21 17.53 -16.66 44.77
CA SER A 21 16.53 -17.45 45.48
C SER A 21 15.87 -18.47 44.55
N VAL A 22 16.35 -19.71 44.63
CA VAL A 22 15.63 -20.90 44.16
C VAL A 22 14.41 -21.11 45.05
N ASN A 23 13.25 -21.38 44.47
CA ASN A 23 12.23 -22.27 45.05
C ASN A 23 11.17 -22.66 44.02
N ASP A 24 11.25 -23.91 43.59
CA ASP A 24 10.19 -24.70 42.96
C ASP A 24 9.69 -25.66 44.06
N PRO A 25 8.37 -25.89 44.20
CA PRO A 25 7.94 -27.28 44.06
C PRO A 25 6.58 -27.45 43.36
N GLY A 26 6.62 -28.07 42.19
CA GLY A 26 5.43 -28.60 41.51
C GLY A 26 4.73 -29.77 42.22
N SER A 27 3.66 -30.27 41.60
CA SER A 27 3.22 -31.68 41.68
C SER A 27 2.02 -31.98 40.77
N ARG A 28 2.23 -32.93 39.85
CA ARG A 28 1.31 -34.01 39.39
C ARG A 28 -0.21 -33.76 39.33
N THR A 29 -0.79 -34.12 38.17
CA THR A 29 -1.62 -35.36 38.06
C THR A 29 -1.74 -35.83 36.61
N SER A 30 -1.36 -37.09 36.35
CA SER A 30 -1.91 -37.89 35.23
C SER A 30 -3.16 -38.62 35.71
N PRO A 31 -4.04 -39.05 34.78
CA PRO A 31 -4.25 -40.48 34.57
C PRO A 31 -4.13 -40.81 33.06
N ASP A 32 -3.52 -41.90 32.59
CA ASP A 32 -3.58 -43.34 32.97
C ASP A 32 -4.76 -44.11 32.33
N LEU A 33 -4.49 -45.35 31.92
CA LEU A 33 -5.23 -46.13 30.93
C LEU A 33 -6.50 -46.78 31.50
N THR A 34 -7.53 -46.89 30.65
CA THR A 34 -8.51 -48.00 30.71
C THR A 34 -8.94 -48.48 29.32
N SER A 35 -8.39 -49.63 28.93
CA SER A 35 -9.11 -50.72 28.26
C SER A 35 -9.93 -51.48 29.35
N PRO A 36 -10.99 -52.30 29.11
CA PRO A 36 -11.18 -53.11 27.90
C PRO A 36 -12.63 -53.50 27.47
N ARG A 37 -12.69 -54.24 26.34
CA ARG A 37 -13.54 -55.43 26.03
C ARG A 37 -15.07 -55.35 25.83
N ASP A 38 -15.56 -56.43 25.20
CA ASP A 38 -16.93 -57.00 25.18
C ASP A 38 -17.99 -56.28 24.31
N GLU A 39 -18.93 -56.94 23.59
CA GLU A 39 -19.07 -58.34 23.10
C GLU A 39 -20.21 -58.43 22.04
N LEU A 40 -20.48 -59.62 21.48
CA LEU A 40 -21.62 -60.05 20.62
C LEU A 40 -21.81 -59.34 19.24
N GLU A 41 -21.71 -60.04 18.11
CA GLU A 41 -22.54 -61.13 17.55
C GLU A 41 -23.86 -60.70 16.90
N ALA A 42 -24.01 -61.01 15.60
CA ALA A 42 -25.19 -61.70 15.06
C ALA A 42 -24.90 -62.17 13.61
N GLU A 43 -24.83 -63.48 13.40
CA GLU A 43 -24.90 -64.08 12.07
C GLU A 43 -26.23 -63.77 11.36
N LYS A 44 -26.20 -63.81 10.02
CA LYS A 44 -27.18 -64.66 9.31
C LYS A 44 -26.68 -65.16 7.96
N MET A 45 -26.07 -66.35 7.96
CA MET A 45 -26.10 -67.23 6.79
C MET A 45 -27.41 -68.03 6.82
N ASP A 46 -28.14 -68.09 5.71
CA ASP A 46 -29.07 -69.17 5.42
C ASP A 46 -28.63 -69.80 4.09
N GLY A 47 -28.14 -71.04 4.15
CA GLY A 47 -27.88 -71.86 2.99
C GLY A 47 -29.00 -72.89 2.81
N ALA A 48 -29.53 -73.02 1.59
CA ALA A 48 -30.43 -74.12 1.24
C ALA A 48 -30.06 -74.70 -0.13
N SER A 49 -29.60 -75.95 -0.10
CA SER A 49 -29.39 -76.80 -1.28
C SER A 49 -30.74 -77.29 -1.84
N SER A 50 -30.88 -77.45 -3.16
CA SER A 50 -31.39 -78.70 -3.75
C SER A 50 -31.34 -78.73 -5.29
N SER A 51 -30.81 -79.84 -5.83
CA SER A 51 -31.24 -80.58 -7.04
C SER A 51 -31.49 -79.87 -8.40
N SER A 52 -30.62 -80.19 -9.36
CA SER A 52 -30.90 -80.43 -10.80
C SER A 52 -32.01 -81.51 -11.03
N PRO A 53 -32.50 -81.84 -12.26
CA PRO A 53 -31.89 -81.63 -13.58
C PRO A 53 -32.84 -81.43 -14.81
N LEU A 54 -32.22 -81.54 -16.01
CA LEU A 54 -32.74 -82.01 -17.31
C LEU A 54 -33.38 -81.03 -18.33
N THR A 55 -32.66 -80.94 -19.47
CA THR A 55 -33.13 -80.83 -20.87
C THR A 55 -34.14 -79.76 -21.29
N GLY A 56 -33.63 -78.78 -22.05
CA GLY A 56 -34.41 -77.89 -22.92
C GLY A 56 -33.54 -77.35 -24.06
N GLN A 57 -33.47 -78.07 -25.18
CA GLN A 57 -32.67 -77.69 -26.35
C GLN A 57 -33.38 -76.56 -27.11
N ALA A 58 -32.90 -75.32 -26.96
CA ALA A 58 -33.46 -74.13 -27.60
C ALA A 58 -32.41 -73.29 -28.34
N ASN A 59 -32.69 -73.01 -29.61
CA ASN A 59 -31.96 -72.21 -30.61
C ASN A 59 -30.85 -71.25 -30.11
N PRO A 60 -29.58 -71.42 -30.54
CA PRO A 60 -28.46 -70.59 -30.09
C PRO A 60 -28.39 -69.16 -30.70
N HIS A 61 -29.34 -68.76 -31.56
CA HIS A 61 -29.30 -67.46 -32.27
C HIS A 61 -30.14 -66.34 -31.64
N ALA A 62 -30.74 -66.54 -30.46
CA ALA A 62 -31.42 -65.50 -29.68
C ALA A 62 -30.65 -65.11 -28.39
N ALA A 63 -29.32 -65.24 -28.43
CA ALA A 63 -28.46 -65.00 -27.27
C ALA A 63 -28.50 -63.54 -26.79
N MET A 64 -29.23 -63.32 -25.69
CA MET A 64 -29.12 -62.23 -24.71
C MET A 64 -28.35 -60.99 -25.21
N ARG A 65 -29.06 -60.08 -25.89
CA ARG A 65 -28.60 -58.72 -26.23
C ARG A 65 -28.48 -57.88 -24.94
N ARG A 66 -27.50 -58.22 -24.07
CA ARG A 66 -27.16 -57.43 -22.88
C ARG A 66 -26.92 -56.01 -23.37
N ARG A 67 -27.64 -55.03 -22.81
CA ARG A 67 -27.30 -53.62 -22.96
C ARG A 67 -25.94 -53.41 -22.28
N THR A 68 -24.87 -53.58 -23.03
CA THR A 68 -23.53 -53.19 -22.61
C THR A 68 -23.58 -51.69 -22.34
N LYS A 69 -23.30 -51.30 -21.09
CA LYS A 69 -23.25 -49.90 -20.70
C LYS A 69 -22.15 -49.25 -21.55
N PRO A 70 -22.42 -48.12 -22.25
CA PRO A 70 -21.41 -47.51 -23.10
C PRO A 70 -20.19 -47.14 -22.28
N TRP A 71 -19.02 -47.41 -22.84
CA TRP A 71 -17.77 -47.01 -22.24
C TRP A 71 -17.66 -45.47 -22.28
N ILE A 72 -17.35 -44.89 -21.11
CA ILE A 72 -17.11 -43.47 -20.91
C ILE A 72 -15.84 -43.39 -20.08
N SER A 73 -14.84 -42.64 -20.56
CA SER A 73 -13.64 -42.36 -19.78
C SER A 73 -14.03 -41.81 -18.41
N TRP A 74 -13.40 -42.32 -17.33
CA TRP A 74 -13.63 -41.84 -15.96
C TRP A 74 -13.56 -40.31 -15.83
N LYS A 75 -12.66 -39.68 -16.58
CA LYS A 75 -12.45 -38.22 -16.64
C LYS A 75 -13.67 -37.45 -17.19
N LEU A 76 -14.55 -38.13 -17.91
CA LEU A 76 -15.80 -37.63 -18.47
C LEU A 76 -17.04 -38.20 -17.75
N SER A 77 -16.83 -38.85 -16.60
CA SER A 77 -17.90 -39.26 -15.69
C SER A 77 -18.59 -38.02 -15.13
N TRP A 78 -19.93 -38.07 -15.00
CA TRP A 78 -20.70 -36.96 -14.46
C TRP A 78 -20.26 -36.55 -13.04
N TRP A 79 -19.82 -37.51 -12.24
CA TRP A 79 -19.25 -37.27 -10.91
C TRP A 79 -17.95 -36.46 -10.97
N PHE A 80 -17.10 -36.69 -11.97
CA PHE A 80 -15.84 -35.97 -12.14
C PHE A 80 -16.09 -34.54 -12.64
N ALA A 81 -17.00 -34.36 -13.61
CA ALA A 81 -17.43 -33.04 -14.07
C ALA A 81 -18.08 -32.22 -12.95
N LEU A 82 -18.94 -32.84 -12.13
CA LEU A 82 -19.54 -32.19 -10.95
C LEU A 82 -18.47 -31.78 -9.93
N LEU A 83 -17.51 -32.66 -9.64
CA LEU A 83 -16.40 -32.34 -8.74
C LEU A 83 -15.58 -31.16 -9.26
N LEU A 84 -15.24 -31.14 -10.55
CA LEU A 84 -14.47 -30.05 -11.15
C LEU A 84 -15.22 -28.71 -11.08
N ALA A 85 -16.51 -28.70 -11.44
CA ALA A 85 -17.36 -27.52 -11.34
C ALA A 85 -17.53 -27.02 -9.89
N VAL A 86 -17.62 -27.93 -8.90
CA VAL A 86 -17.65 -27.55 -7.47
C VAL A 86 -16.33 -26.94 -7.02
N VAL A 87 -15.19 -27.49 -7.47
CA VAL A 87 -13.86 -26.91 -7.18
C VAL A 87 -13.70 -25.53 -7.83
N ASP A 88 -14.15 -25.36 -9.07
CA ASP A 88 -14.10 -24.08 -9.79
C ASP A 88 -14.93 -22.98 -9.08
N VAL A 89 -16.18 -23.30 -8.73
CA VAL A 89 -17.04 -22.41 -7.92
C VAL A 89 -16.41 -22.09 -6.56
N ALA A 90 -15.75 -23.05 -5.91
CA ALA A 90 -15.04 -22.82 -4.66
C ALA A 90 -13.82 -21.90 -4.83
N LEU A 91 -13.07 -22.01 -5.93
CA LEU A 91 -11.95 -21.11 -6.25
C LEU A 91 -12.45 -19.68 -6.52
N ILE A 92 -13.53 -19.51 -7.30
CA ILE A 92 -14.17 -18.21 -7.55
C ILE A 92 -14.61 -17.58 -6.22
N ALA A 93 -15.30 -18.34 -5.36
CA ALA A 93 -15.75 -17.87 -4.05
C ALA A 93 -14.56 -17.47 -3.15
N ALA A 94 -13.49 -18.28 -3.11
CA ALA A 94 -12.29 -17.99 -2.33
C ALA A 94 -11.61 -16.69 -2.77
N LEU A 95 -11.46 -16.44 -4.08
CA LEU A 95 -10.89 -15.18 -4.60
C LEU A 95 -11.71 -13.96 -4.18
N ILE A 96 -13.04 -14.04 -4.27
CA ILE A 96 -13.95 -12.95 -3.87
C ILE A 96 -13.87 -12.70 -2.36
N VAL A 97 -13.85 -13.75 -1.53
CA VAL A 97 -13.73 -13.62 -0.08
C VAL A 97 -12.37 -13.02 0.30
N LEU A 98 -11.28 -13.43 -0.34
CA LEU A 98 -9.94 -12.88 -0.09
C LEU A 98 -9.83 -11.38 -0.46
N ASP A 99 -10.35 -10.94 -1.62
CA ASP A 99 -10.39 -9.50 -1.99
C ASP A 99 -11.20 -8.69 -0.95
N ARG A 100 -12.35 -9.22 -0.53
CA ARG A 100 -13.22 -8.56 0.46
C ARG A 100 -12.58 -8.46 1.85
N ILE A 101 -11.91 -9.51 2.33
CA ILE A 101 -11.19 -9.50 3.60
C ILE A 101 -9.98 -8.55 3.51
N SER A 102 -9.17 -8.69 2.47
CA SER A 102 -7.98 -7.85 2.23
C SER A 102 -8.32 -6.36 2.21
N HIS A 103 -9.44 -5.97 1.59
CA HIS A 103 -9.85 -4.57 1.58
C HIS A 103 -10.45 -4.09 2.89
N ARG A 104 -11.23 -4.92 3.59
CA ARG A 104 -11.87 -4.55 4.86
C ARG A 104 -10.87 -4.38 6.00
N ASN A 105 -9.82 -5.20 6.02
CA ASN A 105 -8.87 -5.28 7.13
C ASN A 105 -7.52 -4.59 6.83
N GLN A 106 -7.43 -3.85 5.71
CA GLN A 106 -6.18 -3.23 5.22
C GLN A 106 -5.03 -4.24 5.11
N GLY A 107 -5.31 -5.38 4.48
CA GLY A 107 -4.42 -6.54 4.40
C GLY A 107 -5.05 -7.80 5.01
N ILE A 108 -4.41 -8.95 4.80
CA ILE A 108 -4.87 -10.25 5.32
C ILE A 108 -4.05 -10.68 6.54
N ILE A 109 -2.72 -10.60 6.43
CA ILE A 109 -1.74 -11.06 7.43
C ILE A 109 -0.55 -10.09 7.44
N ASP A 110 0.00 -9.86 8.63
CA ASP A 110 1.22 -9.09 8.85
C ASP A 110 2.46 -9.86 8.40
N VAL A 111 3.28 -9.23 7.56
CA VAL A 111 4.52 -9.78 7.07
C VAL A 111 5.67 -9.18 7.88
N PRO A 112 6.42 -9.98 8.67
CA PRO A 112 7.50 -9.44 9.49
C PRO A 112 8.58 -8.81 8.60
N GLN A 113 8.81 -7.50 8.79
CA GLN A 113 9.87 -6.79 8.09
C GLN A 113 11.24 -7.27 8.57
N PHE A 114 12.07 -7.76 7.66
CA PHE A 114 13.45 -8.11 7.96
C PHE A 114 14.33 -6.86 7.85
N ALA A 115 14.62 -6.23 9.00
CA ALA A 115 15.41 -5.00 9.08
C ALA A 115 16.84 -5.07 8.51
N ASN A 116 17.33 -6.26 8.13
CA ASN A 116 18.61 -6.46 7.45
C ASN A 116 18.55 -7.67 6.48
N PRO A 117 18.37 -7.45 5.16
CA PRO A 117 18.44 -8.52 4.15
C PRO A 117 19.90 -8.92 3.88
N SER A 118 20.57 -9.49 4.88
CA SER A 118 21.90 -10.08 4.68
C SER A 118 21.78 -11.33 3.80
N LEU A 119 22.36 -11.27 2.60
CA LEU A 119 22.26 -12.24 1.49
C LEU A 119 22.88 -13.63 1.76
N LEU A 120 23.14 -13.98 3.02
CA LEU A 120 23.68 -15.28 3.40
C LEU A 120 22.55 -16.29 3.61
N PHE A 121 22.38 -17.19 2.64
CA PHE A 121 21.50 -18.36 2.69
C PHE A 121 21.84 -19.29 3.88
N ARG A 122 21.39 -18.93 5.09
CA ARG A 122 21.37 -19.85 6.25
C ARG A 122 20.05 -20.60 6.27
N ILE A 123 20.13 -21.88 5.90
CA ILE A 123 19.03 -22.86 5.81
C ILE A 123 18.27 -23.04 7.14
N THR A 124 18.79 -22.53 8.26
CA THR A 124 18.14 -22.55 9.58
C THR A 124 17.05 -21.48 9.78
N ASN A 125 16.92 -20.50 8.88
CA ASN A 125 15.93 -19.42 9.02
C ASN A 125 14.56 -19.80 8.44
N VAL A 126 13.77 -20.51 9.23
CA VAL A 126 12.35 -20.89 8.96
C VAL A 126 11.48 -19.68 8.53
N GLN A 127 11.89 -18.46 8.89
CA GLN A 127 11.16 -17.23 8.62
C GLN A 127 11.21 -16.74 7.16
N GLN A 128 12.19 -17.13 6.34
CA GLN A 128 12.21 -16.78 4.90
C GLN A 128 11.21 -17.60 4.07
N TYR A 129 10.74 -18.74 4.58
CA TYR A 129 9.81 -19.63 3.88
C TYR A 129 8.40 -19.07 3.75
N TYR A 130 7.98 -18.13 4.62
CA TYR A 130 6.65 -17.53 4.53
C TYR A 130 6.43 -16.84 3.17
N GLY A 131 7.44 -16.15 2.64
CA GLY A 131 7.34 -15.48 1.33
C GLY A 131 7.17 -16.44 0.15
N MET A 132 7.74 -17.64 0.25
CA MET A 132 7.48 -18.70 -0.72
C MET A 132 6.10 -19.31 -0.51
N LEU A 133 5.61 -19.44 0.73
CA LEU A 133 4.31 -20.06 1.02
C LEU A 133 3.15 -19.32 0.35
N TRP A 134 3.06 -17.99 0.48
CA TRP A 134 1.92 -17.24 -0.08
C TRP A 134 2.00 -17.03 -1.60
N THR A 135 3.16 -17.19 -2.23
CA THR A 135 3.32 -17.12 -3.69
C THR A 135 3.17 -18.49 -4.36
N THR A 136 3.73 -19.55 -3.76
CA THR A 136 3.68 -20.91 -4.31
C THR A 136 2.37 -21.63 -4.04
N LEU A 137 1.70 -21.42 -2.90
CA LEU A 137 0.46 -22.13 -2.56
C LEU A 137 -0.68 -21.84 -3.55
N PRO A 138 -1.00 -20.58 -3.92
CA PRO A 138 -1.99 -20.32 -4.96
C PRO A 138 -1.58 -20.96 -6.29
N SER A 139 -0.31 -20.82 -6.68
CA SER A 139 0.21 -21.35 -7.95
C SER A 139 0.12 -22.87 -8.04
N LEU A 140 0.40 -23.58 -6.95
CA LEU A 140 0.24 -25.03 -6.87
C LEU A 140 -1.24 -25.43 -7.04
N ILE A 141 -2.16 -24.78 -6.33
CA ILE A 141 -3.61 -25.07 -6.41
C ILE A 141 -4.14 -24.83 -7.83
N PHE A 142 -3.83 -23.68 -8.42
CA PHE A 142 -4.25 -23.34 -9.78
C PHE A 142 -3.59 -24.25 -10.84
N THR A 143 -2.35 -24.67 -10.65
CA THR A 143 -1.68 -25.63 -11.55
C THR A 143 -2.32 -27.02 -11.48
N ILE A 144 -2.66 -27.51 -10.28
CA ILE A 144 -3.37 -28.78 -10.10
C ILE A 144 -4.74 -28.73 -10.79
N PHE A 145 -5.49 -27.65 -10.63
CA PHE A 145 -6.76 -27.44 -11.34
C PHE A 145 -6.57 -27.43 -12.86
N ALA A 146 -5.57 -26.69 -13.37
CA ALA A 146 -5.24 -26.64 -14.79
C ALA A 146 -4.93 -28.03 -15.39
N LEU A 147 -4.22 -28.89 -14.65
CA LEU A 147 -3.93 -30.26 -15.05
C LEU A 147 -5.21 -31.13 -15.12
N PHE A 148 -6.12 -31.00 -14.14
CA PHE A 148 -7.40 -31.71 -14.19
C PHE A 148 -8.27 -31.24 -15.36
N TRP A 149 -8.38 -29.92 -15.59
CA TRP A 149 -9.09 -29.35 -16.73
C TRP A 149 -8.50 -29.84 -18.07
N ALA A 150 -7.18 -29.78 -18.24
CA ALA A 150 -6.50 -30.30 -19.43
C ALA A 150 -6.77 -31.81 -19.65
N ALA A 151 -6.89 -32.60 -18.58
CA ALA A 151 -7.24 -34.02 -18.68
C ALA A 151 -8.70 -34.25 -19.13
N VAL A 152 -9.66 -33.39 -18.74
CA VAL A 152 -11.04 -33.41 -19.27
C VAL A 152 -11.04 -33.03 -20.75
N VAL A 153 -10.40 -31.92 -21.11
CA VAL A 153 -10.35 -31.43 -22.49
C VAL A 153 -9.70 -32.45 -23.42
N GLY A 154 -8.60 -33.11 -23.00
CA GLY A 154 -8.01 -34.22 -23.75
C GLY A 154 -8.95 -35.41 -23.92
N SER A 155 -9.76 -35.73 -22.91
CA SER A 155 -10.74 -36.83 -23.00
C SER A 155 -11.93 -36.50 -23.91
N VAL A 156 -12.32 -35.22 -23.98
CA VAL A 156 -13.31 -34.72 -24.96
C VAL A 156 -12.72 -34.76 -26.38
N ALA A 157 -11.46 -34.33 -26.54
CA ALA A 157 -10.74 -34.36 -27.80
C ALA A 157 -10.65 -35.78 -28.37
N ASP A 158 -10.26 -36.75 -27.55
CA ASP A 158 -10.15 -38.15 -27.93
C ASP A 158 -11.51 -38.78 -28.27
N ARG A 159 -12.61 -38.30 -27.67
CA ARG A 159 -13.97 -38.79 -27.94
C ARG A 159 -14.61 -38.20 -29.19
N GLN A 160 -14.31 -36.95 -29.53
CA GLN A 160 -15.05 -36.20 -30.56
C GLN A 160 -15.06 -36.87 -31.96
N PRO A 161 -13.96 -37.41 -32.50
CA PRO A 161 -13.95 -37.98 -33.85
C PRO A 161 -14.88 -39.20 -33.97
N PHE A 162 -15.08 -39.96 -32.90
CA PHE A 162 -16.01 -41.09 -32.85
C PHE A 162 -17.48 -40.65 -32.82
N VAL A 163 -17.79 -39.51 -32.19
CA VAL A 163 -19.15 -38.92 -32.19
C VAL A 163 -19.55 -38.50 -33.61
N GLU A 164 -18.60 -37.98 -34.39
CA GLU A 164 -18.83 -37.58 -35.78
C GLU A 164 -18.84 -38.77 -36.75
N LEU A 165 -18.08 -39.85 -36.46
CA LEU A 165 -18.20 -41.12 -37.19
C LEU A 165 -19.62 -41.68 -37.07
N HIS A 166 -20.20 -41.65 -35.87
CA HIS A 166 -21.58 -42.07 -35.64
C HIS A 166 -22.62 -41.22 -36.40
N ARG A 167 -22.29 -39.97 -36.73
CA ARG A 167 -23.14 -39.06 -37.51
C ARG A 167 -22.99 -39.24 -39.03
N GLY A 168 -22.16 -40.17 -39.49
CA GLY A 168 -21.87 -40.38 -40.92
C GLY A 168 -20.89 -39.37 -41.52
N SER A 169 -20.04 -38.75 -40.69
CA SER A 169 -19.01 -37.81 -41.17
C SER A 169 -17.84 -38.52 -41.84
N THR A 170 -17.11 -37.81 -42.72
CA THR A 170 -16.06 -38.41 -43.57
C THR A 170 -14.84 -38.88 -42.78
N ALA A 171 -14.18 -39.95 -43.26
CA ALA A 171 -13.00 -40.55 -42.60
C ALA A 171 -11.87 -39.56 -42.25
N ARG A 172 -11.66 -38.53 -43.09
CA ARG A 172 -10.68 -37.44 -42.87
C ARG A 172 -11.00 -36.55 -41.66
N ARG A 173 -12.27 -36.48 -41.25
CA ARG A 173 -12.76 -35.71 -40.08
C ARG A 173 -12.97 -36.57 -38.84
N THR A 174 -12.84 -37.89 -38.98
CA THR A 174 -13.15 -38.87 -37.94
C THR A 174 -11.89 -39.68 -37.60
N ILE A 175 -11.75 -40.92 -38.05
CA ILE A 175 -10.70 -41.85 -37.59
C ILE A 175 -9.26 -41.38 -37.88
N LEU A 176 -9.06 -40.53 -38.90
CA LEU A 176 -7.74 -39.97 -39.23
C LEU A 176 -7.38 -38.70 -38.45
N LEU A 177 -8.29 -38.17 -37.63
CA LEU A 177 -8.12 -36.89 -36.93
C LEU A 177 -7.72 -37.09 -35.46
N ASP A 178 -6.44 -37.37 -35.22
CA ASP A 178 -5.87 -37.41 -33.86
C ASP A 178 -5.35 -36.03 -33.45
N TYR A 179 -6.07 -35.38 -32.54
CA TYR A 179 -5.71 -34.07 -31.98
C TYR A 179 -4.42 -34.07 -31.14
N ARG A 180 -4.00 -35.22 -30.61
CA ARG A 180 -2.81 -35.37 -29.75
C ARG A 180 -1.50 -35.33 -30.55
N THR A 181 -1.56 -35.59 -31.85
CA THR A 181 -0.39 -35.47 -32.75
C THR A 181 0.04 -34.02 -32.98
N TYR A 182 -0.87 -33.07 -32.76
CA TYR A 182 -0.58 -31.64 -32.92
C TYR A 182 -0.14 -31.02 -31.59
N PRO A 183 0.84 -30.09 -31.60
CA PRO A 183 1.16 -29.28 -30.42
C PRO A 183 -0.08 -28.55 -29.89
N SER A 184 -0.21 -28.41 -28.57
CA SER A 184 -1.36 -27.75 -27.92
C SER A 184 -1.65 -26.34 -28.45
N VAL A 185 -0.60 -25.60 -28.81
CA VAL A 185 -0.66 -24.25 -29.40
C VAL A 185 -1.35 -24.24 -30.79
N TYR A 186 -1.43 -25.38 -31.47
CA TYR A 186 -2.02 -25.51 -32.81
C TYR A 186 -3.29 -26.38 -32.88
N SER A 187 -3.47 -27.31 -31.93
CA SER A 187 -4.58 -28.28 -31.92
C SER A 187 -5.97 -27.61 -32.00
N TRP A 188 -6.18 -26.51 -31.28
CA TRP A 188 -7.44 -25.74 -31.31
C TRP A 188 -7.78 -25.18 -32.70
N ALA A 189 -6.78 -24.73 -33.46
CA ALA A 189 -6.98 -24.22 -34.83
C ALA A 189 -7.32 -25.35 -35.81
N VAL A 190 -6.78 -26.56 -35.59
CA VAL A 190 -7.17 -27.77 -36.33
C VAL A 190 -8.60 -28.19 -35.98
N ALA A 191 -9.01 -28.08 -34.71
CA ALA A 191 -10.38 -28.38 -34.28
C ALA A 191 -11.42 -27.42 -34.90
N PHE A 192 -11.14 -26.11 -34.97
CA PHE A 192 -12.00 -25.15 -35.67
C PHE A 192 -12.12 -25.45 -37.17
N ARG A 193 -11.00 -25.76 -37.85
CA ARG A 193 -11.01 -26.12 -39.30
C ARG A 193 -11.82 -27.38 -39.60
N ASN A 194 -11.94 -28.30 -38.65
CA ASN A 194 -12.76 -29.50 -38.76
C ASN A 194 -14.21 -29.31 -38.29
N LEU A 195 -14.65 -28.07 -38.02
CA LEU A 195 -16.01 -27.73 -37.58
C LEU A 195 -16.40 -28.31 -36.20
N HIS A 196 -15.44 -28.49 -35.29
CA HIS A 196 -15.69 -28.89 -33.90
C HIS A 196 -15.47 -27.71 -32.93
N PRO A 197 -16.32 -26.66 -32.96
CA PRO A 197 -16.06 -25.40 -32.26
C PRO A 197 -16.01 -25.54 -30.74
N HIS A 198 -16.73 -26.51 -30.17
CA HIS A 198 -16.75 -26.80 -28.73
C HIS A 198 -15.43 -27.38 -28.24
N VAL A 199 -14.87 -28.36 -28.97
CA VAL A 199 -13.55 -28.92 -28.68
C VAL A 199 -12.46 -27.88 -28.91
N ALA A 200 -12.58 -27.08 -29.97
CA ALA A 200 -11.64 -26.01 -30.28
C ALA A 200 -11.61 -24.93 -29.19
N LEU A 201 -12.78 -24.50 -28.69
CA LEU A 201 -12.90 -23.56 -27.58
C LEU A 201 -12.32 -24.15 -26.29
N ALA A 202 -12.61 -25.41 -25.98
CA ALA A 202 -12.08 -26.10 -24.79
C ALA A 202 -10.54 -26.23 -24.83
N MET A 203 -9.97 -26.58 -25.99
CA MET A 203 -8.51 -26.61 -26.20
C MET A 203 -7.87 -25.23 -26.06
N LEU A 204 -8.47 -24.20 -26.68
CA LEU A 204 -7.99 -22.83 -26.57
C LEU A 204 -8.03 -22.34 -25.11
N LEU A 205 -9.11 -22.62 -24.39
CA LEU A 205 -9.26 -22.24 -22.99
C LEU A 205 -8.30 -23.03 -22.08
N SER A 206 -8.05 -24.32 -22.36
CA SER A 206 -7.03 -25.12 -21.67
C SER A 206 -5.61 -24.55 -21.88
N LEU A 207 -5.29 -24.06 -23.07
CA LEU A 207 -4.04 -23.35 -23.35
C LEU A 207 -3.95 -22.03 -22.56
N VAL A 208 -5.01 -21.22 -22.57
CA VAL A 208 -5.08 -19.96 -21.80
C VAL A 208 -4.91 -20.22 -20.30
N VAL A 209 -5.63 -21.19 -19.74
CA VAL A 209 -5.51 -21.61 -18.33
C VAL A 209 -4.08 -22.04 -18.02
N SER A 210 -3.48 -22.92 -18.83
CA SER A 210 -2.12 -23.43 -18.60
C SER A 210 -1.04 -22.34 -18.63
N VAL A 211 -1.18 -21.31 -19.47
CA VAL A 211 -0.22 -20.21 -19.58
C VAL A 211 -0.47 -19.10 -18.56
N ALA A 212 -1.74 -18.76 -18.29
CA ALA A 212 -2.10 -17.63 -17.44
C ALA A 212 -2.05 -17.96 -15.94
N PHE A 213 -2.46 -19.17 -15.54
CA PHE A 213 -2.66 -19.48 -14.13
C PHE A 213 -1.36 -19.46 -13.32
N GLY A 214 -0.27 -20.05 -13.82
CA GLY A 214 1.04 -20.05 -13.17
C GLY A 214 1.51 -18.64 -12.73
N PRO A 215 1.74 -17.70 -13.66
CA PRO A 215 2.23 -16.36 -13.33
C PRO A 215 1.19 -15.48 -12.61
N LEU A 216 -0.10 -15.53 -13.00
CA LEU A 216 -1.12 -14.70 -12.33
C LEU A 216 -1.30 -15.10 -10.87
N SER A 217 -1.40 -16.40 -10.57
CA SER A 217 -1.57 -16.87 -9.19
C SER A 217 -0.37 -16.56 -8.29
N ALA A 218 0.86 -16.61 -8.82
CA ALA A 218 2.08 -16.26 -8.08
C ALA A 218 2.10 -14.79 -7.66
N HIS A 219 1.46 -13.90 -8.43
CA HIS A 219 1.31 -12.48 -8.14
C HIS A 219 -0.07 -12.09 -7.56
N LEU A 220 -0.92 -13.06 -7.21
CA LEU A 220 -2.24 -12.81 -6.62
C LEU A 220 -2.13 -12.09 -5.27
N LEU A 221 -1.08 -12.38 -4.50
CA LEU A 221 -0.84 -11.85 -3.16
C LEU A 221 0.44 -11.02 -3.16
N VAL A 222 0.31 -9.73 -2.86
CA VAL A 222 1.38 -8.71 -2.94
C VAL A 222 1.55 -8.04 -1.59
N THR A 223 2.81 -7.78 -1.20
CA THR A 223 3.14 -7.05 0.03
C THR A 223 3.03 -5.54 -0.20
N GLN A 224 2.28 -4.83 0.64
CA GLN A 224 2.15 -3.38 0.62
C GLN A 224 2.20 -2.84 2.06
N SER A 225 2.71 -1.62 2.26
CA SER A 225 2.65 -0.97 3.57
C SER A 225 1.23 -0.53 3.91
N ALA A 226 0.84 -0.77 5.16
CA ALA A 226 -0.41 -0.38 5.77
C ALA A 226 -0.11 0.38 7.07
N TYR A 227 -1.05 1.23 7.48
CA TYR A 227 -0.96 2.01 8.71
C TYR A 227 -2.15 1.66 9.63
N PRO A 228 -2.19 0.41 10.16
CA PRO A 228 -3.24 0.00 11.07
C PRO A 228 -3.23 0.88 12.32
N SER A 229 -4.42 1.31 12.75
CA SER A 229 -4.61 2.07 13.97
C SER A 229 -4.93 1.15 15.15
N HIS A 230 -4.05 1.14 16.13
CA HIS A 230 -4.21 0.39 17.38
C HIS A 230 -4.67 1.34 18.49
N PRO A 231 -5.75 1.02 19.22
CA PRO A 231 -6.16 1.83 20.37
C PRO A 231 -5.12 1.69 21.49
N LEU A 232 -4.72 2.82 22.05
CA LEU A 232 -3.76 2.92 23.14
C LEU A 232 -4.32 3.86 24.21
N THR A 233 -3.92 3.67 25.47
CA THR A 233 -4.28 4.59 26.56
C THR A 233 -3.01 5.26 27.05
N LEU A 234 -3.00 6.59 27.05
CA LEU A 234 -1.85 7.40 27.49
C LEU A 234 -2.20 8.10 28.81
N THR A 235 -1.20 8.29 29.66
CA THR A 235 -1.36 9.06 30.90
C THR A 235 -0.89 10.50 30.69
N ASN A 236 -1.76 11.47 30.96
CA ASN A 236 -1.34 12.88 31.02
C ASN A 236 -0.39 13.09 32.20
N LEU A 237 0.73 13.78 31.96
CA LEU A 237 1.78 14.05 32.95
C LEU A 237 1.80 15.50 33.42
N THR A 238 1.08 16.42 32.76
CA THR A 238 1.19 17.86 33.03
C THR A 238 -0.15 18.57 33.14
N TYR A 239 -0.15 19.68 33.87
CA TYR A 239 -1.26 20.61 34.01
C TYR A 239 -0.77 22.05 33.81
N LEU A 240 -1.69 22.98 33.53
CA LEU A 240 -1.38 24.41 33.39
C LEU A 240 -1.48 25.10 34.75
N ASP A 241 -0.42 25.79 35.17
CA ASP A 241 -0.38 26.64 36.36
C ASP A 241 0.11 28.04 36.01
N PHE A 242 -0.79 29.02 36.06
CA PHE A 242 -0.41 30.42 35.84
C PHE A 242 0.45 30.99 36.99
N ASN A 243 0.34 30.44 38.20
CA ASN A 243 1.11 30.90 39.37
C ASN A 243 2.59 30.47 39.31
N ALA A 244 2.98 29.65 38.33
CA ALA A 244 4.37 29.28 38.09
C ALA A 244 5.24 30.45 37.59
N ILE A 245 4.64 31.56 37.13
CA ILE A 245 5.37 32.80 36.83
C ILE A 245 5.67 33.53 38.16
N GLY A 246 6.88 33.34 38.67
CA GLY A 246 7.42 34.09 39.81
C GLY A 246 8.36 35.21 39.39
N SER A 247 8.76 36.06 40.36
CA SER A 247 9.76 37.13 40.16
C SER A 247 11.16 36.65 39.78
N THR A 248 11.43 35.34 39.90
CA THR A 248 12.69 34.69 39.51
C THR A 248 12.68 34.15 38.09
N THR A 249 11.55 34.19 37.38
CA THR A 249 11.43 33.61 36.03
C THR A 249 12.09 34.52 34.99
N ASN A 250 13.19 34.07 34.38
CA ASN A 250 13.89 34.83 33.35
C ASN A 250 13.20 34.68 31.97
N LEU A 251 12.40 35.68 31.57
CA LEU A 251 11.65 35.65 30.32
C LEU A 251 12.51 35.82 29.06
N GLN A 252 13.75 36.35 29.19
CA GLN A 252 14.67 36.52 28.05
C GLN A 252 14.85 35.24 27.25
N SER A 253 14.95 34.10 27.95
CA SER A 253 15.14 32.79 27.31
C SER A 253 14.03 32.40 26.33
N PHE A 254 12.79 32.90 26.51
CA PHE A 254 11.67 32.65 25.61
C PHE A 254 11.73 33.56 24.37
N ILE A 255 12.26 34.78 24.53
CA ILE A 255 12.57 35.71 23.43
C ILE A 255 13.71 35.14 22.58
N ASP A 256 14.75 34.60 23.21
CA ASP A 256 15.88 33.95 22.52
C ASP A 256 15.41 32.73 21.72
N VAL A 257 14.55 31.88 22.28
CA VAL A 257 13.96 30.72 21.57
C VAL A 257 13.10 31.18 20.38
N ALA A 258 12.25 32.20 20.55
CA ALA A 258 11.45 32.71 19.45
C ALA A 258 12.29 33.32 18.32
N THR A 259 13.38 34.01 18.69
CA THR A 259 14.36 34.54 17.73
C THR A 259 15.10 33.41 17.01
N ALA A 260 15.50 32.35 17.72
CA ALA A 260 16.13 31.17 17.14
C ALA A 260 15.22 30.47 16.11
N VAL A 261 13.94 30.29 16.45
CA VAL A 261 12.95 29.66 15.55
C VAL A 261 12.74 30.50 14.28
N HIS A 262 12.43 31.80 14.41
CA HIS A 262 12.00 32.60 13.26
C HIS A 262 13.12 33.31 12.47
N ALA A 263 14.20 33.74 13.13
CA ALA A 263 15.30 34.42 12.44
C ALA A 263 16.40 33.47 11.94
N TYR A 264 16.48 32.26 12.51
CA TYR A 264 17.53 31.28 12.22
C TYR A 264 17.01 29.88 11.84
N ASP A 265 15.70 29.74 11.57
CA ASP A 265 15.04 28.48 11.14
C ASP A 265 15.32 27.29 12.09
N SER A 266 15.38 27.57 13.39
CA SER A 266 15.62 26.53 14.40
C SER A 266 14.36 25.72 14.67
N ALA A 267 14.51 24.40 14.84
CA ALA A 267 13.42 23.53 15.22
C ALA A 267 12.86 23.90 16.61
N PRO A 268 11.54 24.04 16.80
CA PRO A 268 10.94 24.28 18.11
C PRO A 268 11.30 23.21 19.14
N ALA A 269 11.25 23.60 20.42
CA ALA A 269 11.48 22.67 21.51
C ALA A 269 10.42 21.55 21.53
N PRO A 270 10.76 20.33 22.03
CA PRO A 270 9.80 19.24 22.18
C PRO A 270 8.54 19.64 22.96
N TRP A 271 7.39 19.13 22.51
CA TRP A 271 6.05 19.46 23.00
C TRP A 271 5.57 20.89 22.70
N MET A 272 6.10 21.49 21.63
CA MET A 272 5.73 22.83 21.16
C MET A 272 5.86 22.94 19.62
N THR A 273 5.09 23.85 19.03
CA THR A 273 5.29 24.40 17.68
C THR A 273 5.53 25.91 17.77
N ASN A 274 5.67 26.59 16.63
CA ASN A 274 5.80 28.05 16.56
C ASN A 274 4.62 28.80 17.20
N GLU A 275 3.44 28.18 17.34
CA GLU A 275 2.22 28.82 17.85
C GLU A 275 1.68 28.16 19.13
N TYR A 276 1.86 26.85 19.31
CA TYR A 276 1.20 26.06 20.35
C TYR A 276 2.17 25.35 21.29
N ALA A 277 1.88 25.36 22.58
CA ALA A 277 2.48 24.48 23.58
C ALA A 277 1.50 23.38 23.99
N PHE A 278 1.96 22.13 24.08
CA PHE A 278 1.09 20.99 24.37
C PHE A 278 1.33 20.38 25.75
N ASN A 279 0.26 19.90 26.39
CA ASN A 279 0.40 19.02 27.56
C ASN A 279 1.16 17.74 27.19
N ARG A 280 2.05 17.30 28.08
CA ARG A 280 2.91 16.13 27.89
C ARG A 280 2.24 14.88 28.43
N PHE A 281 2.35 13.77 27.70
CA PHE A 281 1.83 12.47 28.12
C PHE A 281 2.89 11.38 27.99
N THR A 282 2.71 10.28 28.73
CA THR A 282 3.58 9.11 28.66
C THR A 282 3.57 8.53 27.24
N LEU A 283 4.73 8.36 26.62
CA LEU A 283 4.86 7.64 25.35
C LEU A 283 5.13 6.14 25.61
N PRO A 284 4.56 5.22 24.83
CA PRO A 284 4.86 3.79 24.94
C PRO A 284 6.30 3.51 24.47
N SER A 285 6.97 2.55 25.11
CA SER A 285 8.22 2.00 24.57
C SER A 285 7.90 1.10 23.36
N SER A 286 8.15 1.59 22.15
CA SER A 286 7.90 0.89 20.89
C SER A 286 9.15 0.80 20.02
N SER A 287 9.49 -0.41 19.57
CA SER A 287 10.55 -0.63 18.59
C SER A 287 10.11 -0.18 17.19
N GLY A 288 10.56 1.00 16.76
CA GLY A 288 10.30 1.53 15.41
C GLY A 288 9.86 3.00 15.41
N THR A 289 9.51 3.50 14.23
CA THR A 289 8.91 4.83 14.02
C THR A 289 7.40 4.71 14.09
N VAL A 290 6.79 5.34 15.10
CA VAL A 290 5.36 5.23 15.38
C VAL A 290 4.72 6.61 15.39
N ASN A 291 3.60 6.77 14.69
CA ASN A 291 2.78 7.98 14.78
C ASN A 291 1.66 7.78 15.81
N ILE A 292 1.63 8.62 16.84
CA ILE A 292 0.68 8.56 17.96
C ILE A 292 -0.22 9.78 17.88
N SER A 293 -1.52 9.55 17.67
CA SER A 293 -2.55 10.61 17.69
C SER A 293 -3.31 10.56 19.02
N ALA A 294 -3.33 11.66 19.76
CA ALA A 294 -4.03 11.77 21.05
C ALA A 294 -4.74 13.13 21.19
N PRO A 295 -5.96 13.18 21.75
CA PRO A 295 -6.61 14.44 22.06
C PRO A 295 -5.87 15.12 23.23
N THR A 296 -5.54 16.39 23.06
CA THR A 296 -4.78 17.19 24.03
C THR A 296 -5.30 18.63 24.08
N ILE A 297 -4.75 19.40 25.01
CA ILE A 297 -4.93 20.85 25.10
C ILE A 297 -3.64 21.52 24.64
N ALA A 298 -3.81 22.48 23.74
CA ALA A 298 -2.77 23.31 23.17
C ALA A 298 -2.95 24.75 23.65
N TYR A 299 -1.89 25.38 24.14
CA TYR A 299 -1.91 26.76 24.62
C TYR A 299 -1.19 27.67 23.63
N SER A 300 -1.84 28.74 23.20
CA SER A 300 -1.27 29.72 22.27
C SER A 300 -1.50 31.16 22.75
N GLY A 301 -0.66 32.07 22.29
CA GLY A 301 -0.75 33.50 22.53
C GLY A 301 -0.82 34.22 21.20
N LEU A 302 -1.88 34.98 20.95
CA LEU A 302 -2.12 35.67 19.68
C LEU A 302 -2.17 37.19 19.92
N LEU A 303 -1.63 37.96 18.99
CA LEU A 303 -1.73 39.42 18.99
C LEU A 303 -2.79 39.85 17.97
N ASP A 304 -3.72 40.71 18.39
CA ASP A 304 -4.60 41.48 17.48
C ASP A 304 -3.93 42.83 17.17
N CYS A 305 -3.05 42.81 16.16
CA CYS A 305 -2.21 43.93 15.75
C CYS A 305 -2.85 44.82 14.68
N GLN A 306 -2.63 46.13 14.78
CA GLN A 306 -2.85 47.07 13.68
C GLN A 306 -1.73 48.11 13.58
N THR A 307 -1.43 48.55 12.36
CA THR A 307 -0.48 49.63 12.09
C THR A 307 -1.21 50.98 12.18
N ILE A 308 -0.71 51.90 13.01
CA ILE A 308 -1.27 53.24 13.15
C ILE A 308 -0.80 54.12 11.98
N PRO A 309 -1.71 54.62 11.11
CA PRO A 309 -1.34 55.43 9.96
C PRO A 309 -0.84 56.82 10.38
N GLN A 310 -0.04 57.45 9.52
CA GLN A 310 0.58 58.77 9.76
C GLN A 310 -0.45 59.90 10.02
N SER A 311 -1.70 59.74 9.60
CA SER A 311 -2.78 60.68 9.91
C SER A 311 -3.28 60.63 11.37
N GLN A 312 -2.96 59.56 12.11
CA GLN A 312 -3.47 59.29 13.46
C GLN A 312 -2.41 59.44 14.56
N TYR A 313 -1.14 59.67 14.21
CA TYR A 313 -0.09 59.99 15.17
C TYR A 313 0.51 61.39 14.96
N LYS A 314 0.95 62.02 16.05
CA LYS A 314 1.73 63.25 16.05
C LYS A 314 3.13 62.92 16.52
N ALA A 315 4.12 63.28 15.71
CA ALA A 315 5.53 63.05 15.97
C ALA A 315 6.27 64.38 15.97
N SER A 316 7.08 64.62 17.00
CA SER A 316 7.88 65.85 17.14
C SER A 316 9.23 65.54 17.77
N VAL A 317 10.31 65.98 17.14
CA VAL A 317 11.66 65.89 17.71
C VAL A 317 11.90 67.12 18.60
N SER A 318 12.31 66.88 19.84
CA SER A 318 12.74 67.93 20.77
C SER A 318 14.19 67.72 21.18
N ASN A 319 15.00 68.78 21.20
CA ASN A 319 16.33 68.72 21.77
C ASN A 319 16.22 68.89 23.29
N ALA A 320 16.43 67.81 24.03
CA ALA A 320 16.39 67.78 25.49
C ALA A 320 17.74 67.28 26.02
N ASN A 321 18.31 67.99 26.99
CA ASN A 321 19.59 67.64 27.64
C ASN A 321 20.79 67.42 26.68
N GLY A 322 20.73 67.94 25.44
CA GLY A 322 21.75 67.74 24.40
C GLY A 322 21.56 66.50 23.53
N GLY A 323 20.55 65.67 23.80
CA GLY A 323 20.07 64.61 22.91
C GLY A 323 18.89 65.06 22.06
N LEU A 324 18.61 64.33 20.98
CA LEU A 324 17.41 64.50 20.17
C LEU A 324 16.39 63.43 20.59
N ASP A 325 15.30 63.83 21.22
CA ASP A 325 14.23 62.92 21.63
C ASP A 325 13.05 63.02 20.65
N LEU A 326 12.63 61.89 20.10
CA LEU A 326 11.41 61.77 19.33
C LEU A 326 10.23 61.53 20.27
N LYS A 327 9.36 62.54 20.42
CA LYS A 327 8.09 62.43 21.12
C LYS A 327 6.97 62.03 20.16
N LEU A 328 6.22 61.01 20.54
CA LEU A 328 5.11 60.44 19.79
C LEU A 328 3.83 60.50 20.63
N THR A 329 2.72 60.92 20.02
CA THR A 329 1.39 60.89 20.63
C THR A 329 0.40 60.35 19.61
N PHE A 330 -0.31 59.27 19.94
CA PHE A 330 -1.29 58.63 19.05
C PHE A 330 -2.47 58.07 19.86
N THR A 331 -3.49 57.56 19.16
CA THR A 331 -4.66 56.93 19.78
C THR A 331 -4.96 55.60 19.09
N ASP A 332 -4.99 54.52 19.88
CA ASP A 332 -5.30 53.15 19.41
C ASP A 332 -6.57 52.66 20.11
N ARG A 333 -7.66 52.41 19.34
CA ARG A 333 -8.94 51.87 19.87
C ARG A 333 -9.35 52.58 21.17
N ASP A 334 -9.48 53.90 21.08
CA ASP A 334 -9.77 54.88 22.17
C ASP A 334 -8.72 55.00 23.30
N CYS A 335 -7.60 54.27 23.25
CA CYS A 335 -6.49 54.46 24.17
C CYS A 335 -5.51 55.51 23.66
N SER A 336 -5.39 56.64 24.37
CA SER A 336 -4.39 57.68 24.07
C SER A 336 -3.03 57.34 24.68
N ILE A 337 -1.99 57.34 23.86
CA ILE A 337 -0.64 56.89 24.24
C ILE A 337 0.36 57.99 23.87
N THR A 338 1.32 58.25 24.76
CA THR A 338 2.38 59.24 24.52
C THR A 338 3.70 58.69 25.02
N GLU A 339 4.63 58.47 24.09
CA GLU A 339 5.95 57.92 24.37
C GLU A 339 7.05 58.87 23.88
N THR A 340 8.24 58.72 24.45
CA THR A 340 9.44 59.48 24.08
C THR A 340 10.61 58.52 23.96
N MET A 341 11.35 58.58 22.86
CA MET A 341 12.58 57.79 22.68
C MET A 341 13.72 58.64 22.15
N PRO A 342 14.97 58.42 22.62
CA PRO A 342 16.12 59.08 22.05
C PRO A 342 16.35 58.61 20.62
N VAL A 343 16.78 59.52 19.75
CA VAL A 343 17.16 59.24 18.36
C VAL A 343 18.52 59.88 18.10
N SER A 344 19.51 59.07 17.74
CA SER A 344 20.84 59.50 17.33
C SER A 344 21.20 58.92 15.96
N SER A 345 22.20 59.52 15.32
CA SER A 345 22.71 59.12 14.00
C SER A 345 23.68 57.93 14.05
N THR A 346 24.05 57.48 15.26
CA THR A 346 24.85 56.27 15.50
C THR A 346 24.01 55.02 15.25
N GLU A 347 22.81 54.96 15.82
CA GLU A 347 21.89 53.85 15.65
C GLU A 347 21.14 54.03 14.33
N LYS A 348 21.29 53.05 13.43
CA LYS A 348 20.68 53.06 12.09
C LYS A 348 19.31 52.42 12.07
N VAL A 349 19.05 51.50 12.98
CA VAL A 349 17.81 50.72 13.09
C VAL A 349 17.16 50.98 14.43
N TYR A 350 15.86 51.26 14.41
CA TYR A 350 15.02 51.40 15.59
C TYR A 350 13.96 50.30 15.54
N ALA A 351 13.89 49.49 16.60
CA ALA A 351 12.81 48.55 16.84
C ALA A 351 12.66 48.41 18.36
N LYS A 352 11.79 49.23 18.94
CA LYS A 352 11.64 49.37 20.39
C LYS A 352 10.20 49.15 20.80
N THR A 353 10.00 48.26 21.79
CA THR A 353 8.69 47.90 22.33
C THR A 353 8.34 48.71 23.57
N TYR A 354 7.04 48.94 23.74
CA TYR A 354 6.44 49.66 24.86
C TYR A 354 5.21 48.91 25.34
N PHE A 355 5.02 48.89 26.64
CA PHE A 355 3.85 48.32 27.29
C PHE A 355 2.97 49.42 27.86
N LYS A 356 1.68 49.40 27.52
CA LYS A 356 0.67 50.28 28.12
C LYS A 356 -0.40 49.46 28.81
N SER A 357 -0.31 49.37 30.13
CA SER A 357 -1.40 48.89 30.98
C SER A 357 -2.54 49.92 31.04
N THR A 358 -3.74 49.47 31.42
CA THR A 358 -4.90 50.31 31.76
C THR A 358 -5.48 51.17 30.61
N CYS A 359 -5.53 50.66 29.38
CA CYS A 359 -6.44 51.24 28.39
C CYS A 359 -7.90 50.96 28.80
N ALA A 360 -8.58 51.98 29.31
CA ALA A 360 -10.00 51.89 29.65
C ALA A 360 -10.84 51.72 28.38
N TYR A 361 -11.72 50.71 28.37
CA TYR A 361 -12.67 50.51 27.29
C TYR A 361 -13.91 51.38 27.52
N HIS A 362 -14.53 51.86 26.43
CA HIS A 362 -15.64 52.83 26.53
C HIS A 362 -17.00 52.22 26.95
N THR A 363 -17.05 50.93 27.34
CA THR A 363 -18.28 50.25 27.81
C THR A 363 -18.08 49.67 29.22
N GLU A 364 -19.06 49.93 30.08
CA GLU A 364 -18.96 49.95 31.56
C GLU A 364 -18.79 48.57 32.25
N ALA A 365 -18.42 47.52 31.52
CA ALA A 365 -18.40 46.14 32.02
C ALA A 365 -17.19 45.30 31.57
N SER A 366 -16.17 45.89 30.95
CA SER A 366 -15.05 45.15 30.36
C SER A 366 -13.73 45.28 31.14
N THR A 367 -12.97 44.18 31.17
CA THR A 367 -11.64 44.12 31.81
C THR A 367 -10.64 45.06 31.12
N PRO A 368 -9.71 45.69 31.85
CA PRO A 368 -8.70 46.55 31.25
C PRO A 368 -7.89 45.76 30.22
N ILE A 369 -7.84 46.26 28.99
CA ILE A 369 -7.13 45.60 27.89
C ILE A 369 -5.77 46.25 27.76
N ASN A 370 -4.70 45.48 27.93
CA ASN A 370 -3.35 45.99 27.74
C ASN A 370 -3.07 46.33 26.26
N ARG A 371 -2.01 47.09 26.01
CA ARG A 371 -1.44 47.28 24.67
C ARG A 371 0.03 46.96 24.66
N PHE A 372 0.41 46.09 23.72
CA PHE A 372 1.79 45.88 23.31
C PHE A 372 2.04 46.75 22.07
N ILE A 373 3.12 47.54 22.07
CA ILE A 373 3.38 48.53 21.03
C ILE A 373 4.80 48.31 20.53
N LEU A 374 5.00 48.33 19.22
CA LEU A 374 6.31 48.33 18.58
C LEU A 374 6.48 49.60 17.74
N LEU A 375 7.52 50.36 18.05
CA LEU A 375 8.01 51.46 17.21
C LEU A 375 9.15 50.94 16.34
N SER A 376 9.01 51.02 15.03
CA SER A 376 10.02 50.54 14.08
C SER A 376 10.36 51.57 13.01
N GLY A 377 11.63 51.65 12.63
CA GLY A 377 12.08 52.50 11.53
C GLY A 377 13.60 52.55 11.35
N LEU A 378 14.03 53.23 10.29
CA LEU A 378 15.46 53.45 10.00
C LEU A 378 15.84 54.91 10.14
N TYR A 379 17.04 55.19 10.67
CA TYR A 379 17.54 56.56 10.78
C TYR A 379 17.69 57.21 9.40
N SER A 380 17.11 58.40 9.25
CA SER A 380 17.19 59.21 8.04
C SER A 380 17.16 60.69 8.38
N SER A 381 18.31 61.36 8.25
CA SER A 381 18.45 62.80 8.48
C SER A 381 17.67 63.68 7.49
N ALA A 382 17.10 63.08 6.43
CA ALA A 382 16.19 63.75 5.50
C ALA A 382 14.73 63.77 6.00
N SER A 383 14.39 62.96 7.01
CA SER A 383 13.05 62.89 7.58
C SER A 383 12.86 63.95 8.68
N PRO A 384 11.71 64.66 8.74
CA PRO A 384 11.44 65.62 9.81
C PRO A 384 11.30 64.96 11.20
N ILE A 385 11.09 63.64 11.25
CA ILE A 385 11.05 62.83 12.47
C ILE A 385 12.33 62.01 12.66
N LEU A 386 13.37 62.26 11.83
CA LEU A 386 14.65 61.55 11.78
C LEU A 386 14.57 60.04 11.48
N LEU A 387 13.38 59.50 11.22
CA LEU A 387 13.14 58.09 10.86
C LEU A 387 12.41 57.99 9.52
N SER A 388 12.85 57.10 8.63
CA SER A 388 12.18 56.75 7.36
C SER A 388 12.75 55.45 6.75
N PRO A 389 11.93 54.41 6.46
CA PRO A 389 10.51 54.31 6.82
C PRO A 389 10.32 54.31 8.34
N PHE A 390 9.11 54.63 8.79
CA PHE A 390 8.73 54.61 10.20
C PHE A 390 7.29 54.09 10.33
N SER A 391 7.06 53.18 11.27
CA SER A 391 5.77 52.57 11.56
C SER A 391 5.56 52.41 13.06
N ILE A 392 4.30 52.50 13.46
CA ILE A 392 3.84 52.24 14.82
C ILE A 392 2.85 51.07 14.73
N THR A 393 3.18 49.93 15.34
CA THR A 393 2.29 48.78 15.41
C THR A 393 1.75 48.68 16.83
N SER A 394 0.42 48.59 16.99
CA SER A 394 -0.23 48.45 18.30
C SER A 394 -1.10 47.20 18.34
N CYS A 395 -0.88 46.37 19.35
CA CYS A 395 -1.43 45.03 19.44
C CYS A 395 -2.12 44.77 20.79
N ILE A 396 -3.17 43.96 20.76
CA ILE A 396 -3.80 43.41 21.96
C ILE A 396 -3.36 41.94 22.12
N PRO A 397 -2.66 41.58 23.20
CA PRO A 397 -2.39 40.18 23.50
C PRO A 397 -3.65 39.45 23.97
N THR A 398 -3.85 38.25 23.44
CA THR A 398 -4.90 37.31 23.81
C THR A 398 -4.30 35.92 24.00
N TYR A 399 -4.81 35.17 24.97
CA TYR A 399 -4.30 33.85 25.31
C TYR A 399 -5.40 32.82 25.13
N TRP A 400 -5.06 31.63 24.64
CA TRP A 400 -6.05 30.63 24.23
C TRP A 400 -5.68 29.24 24.71
N SER A 401 -6.70 28.50 25.15
CA SER A 401 -6.68 27.05 25.37
C SER A 401 -7.48 26.40 24.25
N THR A 402 -6.81 25.66 23.37
CA THR A 402 -7.42 24.99 22.23
C THR A 402 -7.36 23.48 22.41
N THR A 403 -8.52 22.83 22.50
CA THR A 403 -8.60 21.37 22.45
C THR A 403 -8.46 20.89 21.01
N GLY A 404 -7.77 19.77 20.80
CA GLY A 404 -7.60 19.20 19.46
C GLY A 404 -6.89 17.86 19.46
N LEU A 405 -6.80 17.24 18.29
CA LEU A 405 -6.07 15.99 18.07
C LEU A 405 -4.62 16.30 17.69
N LEU A 406 -3.67 15.94 18.54
CA LEU A 406 -2.24 16.07 18.30
C LEU A 406 -1.69 14.74 17.78
N THR A 407 -0.98 14.77 16.65
CA THR A 407 -0.23 13.63 16.11
C THR A 407 1.27 13.90 16.26
N LEU A 408 1.96 12.98 16.93
CA LEU A 408 3.40 12.99 17.16
C LEU A 408 4.05 11.77 16.50
N SER A 409 5.28 11.92 16.02
CA SER A 409 6.14 10.79 15.63
C SER A 409 7.09 10.45 16.78
N HIS A 410 7.19 9.18 17.12
CA HIS A 410 8.08 8.68 18.17
C HIS A 410 8.98 7.58 17.61
N THR A 411 10.29 7.72 17.82
CA THR A 411 11.34 6.84 17.30
C THR A 411 12.25 6.39 18.43
N GLN A 412 11.88 5.33 19.15
CA GLN A 412 12.62 4.93 20.36
C GLN A 412 14.08 4.56 20.06
N SER A 413 14.95 5.54 20.20
CA SER A 413 16.40 5.42 20.07
C SER A 413 17.03 5.40 21.46
N ALA A 414 18.15 4.69 21.63
CA ALA A 414 18.74 4.41 22.94
C ALA A 414 19.20 5.64 23.75
N SER A 415 19.14 6.84 23.17
CA SER A 415 19.45 8.12 23.81
C SER A 415 18.37 9.16 23.53
N SER A 416 17.38 9.26 24.43
CA SER A 416 16.47 10.42 24.58
C SER A 416 15.82 10.94 23.28
N SER A 417 15.04 10.12 22.59
CA SER A 417 14.22 10.55 21.45
C SER A 417 12.97 11.30 21.92
N ASP A 418 13.07 12.62 22.07
CA ASP A 418 11.91 13.51 22.16
C ASP A 418 10.98 13.31 20.94
N PRO A 419 9.65 13.43 21.11
CA PRO A 419 8.71 13.21 20.01
C PRO A 419 8.79 14.33 18.96
N GLY A 420 8.81 13.93 17.69
CA GLY A 420 8.63 14.85 16.57
C GLY A 420 7.17 15.28 16.44
N PHE A 421 6.94 16.53 16.06
CA PHE A 421 5.61 17.01 15.71
C PHE A 421 5.23 16.58 14.29
N VAL A 422 4.01 16.07 14.09
CA VAL A 422 3.48 15.73 12.75
C VAL A 422 2.33 16.67 12.38
N SER A 423 1.30 16.76 13.22
CA SER A 423 0.16 17.65 12.98
C SER A 423 -0.65 17.91 14.24
N PHE A 424 -1.41 19.01 14.25
CA PHE A 424 -2.44 19.30 15.24
C PHE A 424 -3.71 19.75 14.53
N THR A 425 -4.86 19.21 14.92
CA THR A 425 -6.17 19.61 14.40
C THR A 425 -7.01 20.16 15.54
N ASN A 426 -7.28 21.46 15.51
CA ASN A 426 -8.10 22.15 16.49
C ASN A 426 -9.57 21.67 16.45
N THR A 427 -10.26 21.75 17.58
CA THR A 427 -11.67 21.35 17.72
C THR A 427 -12.49 22.41 18.45
N THR A 428 -12.02 22.89 19.60
CA THR A 428 -12.64 24.03 20.30
C THR A 428 -11.57 24.92 20.92
N SER A 429 -11.70 26.24 20.79
CA SER A 429 -10.80 27.23 21.41
C SER A 429 -11.54 28.05 22.46
N THR A 430 -10.93 28.23 23.62
CA THR A 430 -11.43 29.05 24.72
C THR A 430 -10.39 30.12 25.07
N GLN A 431 -10.84 31.37 25.19
CA GLN A 431 -9.95 32.46 25.60
C GLN A 431 -9.66 32.36 27.09
N LEU A 432 -8.39 32.60 27.45
CA LEU A 432 -7.88 32.63 28.81
C LEU A 432 -7.58 34.08 29.20
N TYR A 433 -7.82 34.41 30.47
CA TYR A 433 -7.48 35.69 31.07
C TYR A 433 -6.57 35.43 32.27
N PRO A 434 -5.24 35.37 32.09
CA PRO A 434 -4.31 35.12 33.18
C PRO A 434 -4.17 36.40 34.03
N ASP A 435 -4.42 36.32 35.35
CA ASP A 435 -4.28 37.48 36.25
C ASP A 435 -2.86 38.09 36.23
N LEU A 436 -1.84 37.27 35.94
CA LEU A 436 -0.44 37.67 35.85
C LEU A 436 -0.01 38.17 34.45
N SER A 437 -0.92 38.27 33.47
CA SER A 437 -0.55 38.66 32.11
C SER A 437 0.04 40.07 32.06
N VAL A 438 -0.52 41.02 32.82
CA VAL A 438 -0.01 42.40 32.95
C VAL A 438 1.48 42.41 33.32
N VAL A 439 1.89 41.61 34.31
CA VAL A 439 3.28 41.55 34.79
C VAL A 439 4.19 40.91 33.74
N PHE A 440 3.72 39.84 33.10
CA PHE A 440 4.45 39.16 32.02
C PHE A 440 4.68 40.09 30.82
N GLU A 441 3.61 40.74 30.35
CA GLU A 441 3.63 41.66 29.20
C GLU A 441 4.50 42.90 29.47
N GLU A 442 4.48 43.44 30.70
CA GLU A 442 5.32 44.57 31.10
C GLU A 442 6.81 44.19 31.10
N VAL A 443 7.17 43.14 31.85
CA VAL A 443 8.57 42.72 32.05
C VAL A 443 9.23 42.30 30.74
N LEU A 444 8.47 41.72 29.80
CA LEU A 444 8.96 41.40 28.45
C LEU A 444 9.57 42.60 27.71
N THR A 445 9.00 43.81 27.85
CA THR A 445 9.51 45.03 27.16
C THR A 445 10.76 45.64 27.82
N GLN A 446 11.12 45.19 29.03
CA GLN A 446 12.23 45.74 29.80
C GLN A 446 13.59 45.11 29.44
N TYR A 447 13.60 43.95 28.79
CA TYR A 447 14.84 43.27 28.40
C TYR A 447 15.54 43.97 27.24
N SER A 448 16.76 44.47 27.46
CA SER A 448 17.61 45.10 26.43
C SER A 448 18.66 44.14 25.87
N VAL A 449 18.93 44.21 24.57
CA VAL A 449 20.09 43.55 23.94
C VAL A 449 21.27 44.52 23.91
N PHE A 450 22.48 44.03 24.22
CA PHE A 450 23.70 44.82 24.14
C PHE A 450 24.29 44.75 22.71
N ASP A 451 24.11 45.82 21.93
CA ASP A 451 24.76 45.99 20.64
C ASP A 451 26.10 46.75 20.80
N ALA A 452 27.21 46.01 20.76
CA ALA A 452 28.57 46.56 20.84
C ALA A 452 28.91 47.51 19.67
N SER A 453 28.17 47.46 18.55
CA SER A 453 28.36 48.35 17.41
C SER A 453 27.60 49.66 17.52
N ALA A 454 26.69 49.79 18.50
CA ALA A 454 25.73 50.89 18.65
C ALA A 454 24.99 51.22 17.33
N SER A 455 24.71 50.20 16.50
CA SER A 455 24.06 50.36 15.20
C SER A 455 22.55 50.14 15.26
N THR A 456 22.04 49.61 16.37
CA THR A 456 20.63 49.29 16.60
C THR A 456 20.15 49.83 17.95
N TYR A 457 19.04 50.56 17.95
CA TYR A 457 18.30 50.95 19.16
C TYR A 457 17.12 49.99 19.34
N THR A 458 17.36 48.90 20.07
CA THR A 458 16.40 47.80 20.20
C THR A 458 16.33 47.24 21.62
N ASP A 459 15.16 46.70 21.99
CA ASP A 459 15.05 45.72 23.07
C ASP A 459 15.09 44.30 22.51
N ALA A 460 15.06 43.29 23.38
CA ALA A 460 15.14 41.90 22.98
C ALA A 460 14.02 41.47 22.03
N ILE A 461 12.79 41.94 22.25
CA ILE A 461 11.67 41.65 21.34
C ILE A 461 11.87 42.39 20.02
N GLY A 462 12.11 43.70 20.04
CA GLY A 462 12.31 44.47 18.81
C GLY A 462 13.51 44.00 17.97
N PHE A 463 14.58 43.54 18.61
CA PHE A 463 15.72 42.89 17.95
C PHE A 463 15.30 41.58 17.26
N GLY A 464 14.54 40.72 17.95
CA GLY A 464 14.07 39.46 17.38
C GLY A 464 13.01 39.65 16.28
N VAL A 465 12.12 40.62 16.40
CA VAL A 465 11.16 41.01 15.35
C VAL A 465 11.90 41.55 14.12
N TYR A 466 12.88 42.43 14.31
CA TYR A 466 13.72 42.92 13.20
C TYR A 466 14.50 41.79 12.53
N SER A 467 15.10 40.89 13.32
CA SER A 467 15.85 39.75 12.80
C SER A 467 14.96 38.78 12.02
N THR A 468 13.73 38.55 12.49
CA THR A 468 12.70 37.77 11.79
C THR A 468 12.27 38.45 10.48
N ALA A 469 12.03 39.76 10.49
CA ALA A 469 11.68 40.54 9.30
C ALA A 469 12.81 40.57 8.26
N LEU A 470 14.07 40.57 8.71
CA LEU A 470 15.24 40.48 7.86
C LEU A 470 15.39 39.08 7.25
N ALA A 471 15.11 38.01 8.01
CA ALA A 471 15.07 36.64 7.49
C ALA A 471 13.96 36.48 6.43
N ALA A 472 12.75 36.97 6.70
CA ALA A 472 11.61 36.94 5.78
C ALA A 472 11.85 37.70 4.45
N THR A 473 12.79 38.65 4.43
CA THR A 473 13.20 39.40 3.22
C THR A 473 14.46 38.84 2.56
N ASN A 474 14.86 37.59 2.88
CA ASN A 474 16.10 36.95 2.42
C ASN A 474 17.35 37.82 2.66
N GLN A 475 17.36 38.59 3.75
CA GLN A 475 18.42 39.54 4.14
C GLN A 475 18.73 40.64 3.09
N SER A 476 17.86 40.81 2.09
CA SER A 476 18.18 41.56 0.87
C SER A 476 18.03 43.09 0.97
N SER A 477 17.19 43.59 1.88
CA SER A 477 17.14 45.03 2.19
C SER A 477 16.55 45.35 3.57
N PRO A 478 17.28 46.08 4.45
CA PRO A 478 16.75 46.59 5.71
C PRO A 478 15.52 47.50 5.53
N THR A 479 15.39 48.23 4.41
CA THR A 479 14.23 49.09 4.15
C THR A 479 12.95 48.28 3.89
N GLN A 480 13.08 47.08 3.31
CA GLN A 480 11.95 46.19 3.07
C GLN A 480 11.56 45.43 4.35
N ALA A 481 12.56 44.99 5.13
CA ALA A 481 12.33 44.40 6.45
C ALA A 481 11.57 45.36 7.39
N MET A 482 11.77 46.68 7.23
CA MET A 482 11.09 47.75 7.99
C MET A 482 9.75 48.19 7.39
N SER A 483 9.16 47.41 6.47
CA SER A 483 7.77 47.65 6.03
C SER A 483 6.78 47.24 7.12
N SER A 484 5.67 47.98 7.23
CA SER A 484 4.64 47.76 8.26
C SER A 484 4.15 46.33 8.31
N ASP A 485 3.91 45.73 7.16
CA ASP A 485 3.21 44.47 7.02
C ASP A 485 4.13 43.29 7.41
N ILE A 486 5.42 43.39 7.07
CA ILE A 486 6.44 42.41 7.48
C ILE A 486 6.74 42.54 8.97
N ILE A 487 6.85 43.76 9.51
CA ILE A 487 7.04 43.97 10.96
C ILE A 487 5.83 43.45 11.76
N LEU A 488 4.61 43.72 11.31
CA LEU A 488 3.37 43.26 11.96
C LEU A 488 3.32 41.72 12.01
N SER A 489 3.50 41.06 10.87
CA SER A 489 3.49 39.59 10.82
C SER A 489 4.67 38.97 11.60
N SER A 490 5.84 39.61 11.58
CA SER A 490 7.00 39.15 12.38
C SER A 490 6.75 39.27 13.88
N LEU A 491 6.06 40.33 14.32
CA LEU A 491 5.68 40.54 15.72
C LEU A 491 4.63 39.52 16.19
N GLU A 492 3.60 39.26 15.40
CA GLU A 492 2.57 38.23 15.68
C GLU A 492 3.19 36.83 15.82
N ASN A 493 4.00 36.43 14.84
CA ASN A 493 4.69 35.13 14.82
C ASN A 493 5.66 34.98 16.00
N MET A 494 6.45 36.02 16.29
CA MET A 494 7.39 35.99 17.41
C MET A 494 6.66 35.89 18.75
N TRP A 495 5.58 36.64 18.95
CA TRP A 495 4.79 36.59 20.19
C TRP A 495 4.17 35.22 20.45
N ALA A 496 3.62 34.59 19.42
CA ALA A 496 3.06 33.25 19.52
C ALA A 496 4.13 32.24 19.99
N THR A 497 5.35 32.33 19.47
CA THR A 497 6.47 31.47 19.88
C THR A 497 7.02 31.82 21.26
N ILE A 498 7.08 33.10 21.66
CA ILE A 498 7.44 33.50 23.03
C ILE A 498 6.47 32.87 24.03
N TYR A 499 5.16 33.02 23.79
CA TYR A 499 4.16 32.48 24.71
C TYR A 499 4.13 30.96 24.72
N ALA A 500 4.24 30.29 23.57
CA ALA A 500 4.34 28.83 23.51
C ALA A 500 5.61 28.31 24.21
N SER A 501 6.76 29.00 24.08
CA SER A 501 8.00 28.65 24.77
C SER A 501 7.91 28.80 26.29
N LEU A 502 7.32 29.92 26.76
CA LEU A 502 6.97 30.15 28.16
C LEU A 502 6.01 29.08 28.68
N ALA A 503 4.94 28.80 27.94
CA ALA A 503 3.93 27.84 28.35
C ALA A 503 4.53 26.44 28.50
N ARG A 504 5.25 25.96 27.49
CA ARG A 504 5.95 24.65 27.49
C ARG A 504 6.99 24.49 28.60
N SER A 505 7.60 25.58 29.06
CA SER A 505 8.76 25.56 29.96
C SER A 505 8.47 26.01 31.40
N VAL A 506 7.42 26.81 31.62
CA VAL A 506 7.06 27.39 32.93
C VAL A 506 5.61 27.14 33.30
N LEU A 507 4.64 27.35 32.40
CA LEU A 507 3.22 27.21 32.76
C LEU A 507 2.76 25.75 32.82
N ILE A 508 3.29 24.89 31.96
CA ILE A 508 2.96 23.47 31.89
C ILE A 508 3.84 22.72 32.91
N GLN A 509 3.30 22.55 34.11
CA GLN A 509 3.97 21.92 35.25
C GLN A 509 3.69 20.40 35.31
N PRO A 510 4.62 19.57 35.79
CA PRO A 510 4.38 18.14 35.98
C PRO A 510 3.42 17.91 37.15
N VAL A 511 2.51 16.94 37.03
CA VAL A 511 1.53 16.61 38.08
C VAL A 511 2.20 16.24 39.42
N SER A 512 3.48 15.85 39.42
CA SER A 512 4.27 15.57 40.62
C SER A 512 4.66 16.81 41.46
N SER A 513 4.45 18.04 40.98
CA SER A 513 4.72 19.27 41.76
C SER A 513 3.55 19.71 42.65
N LEU A 514 2.37 19.09 42.51
CA LEU A 514 1.17 19.44 43.27
C LEU A 514 1.33 19.13 44.78
N PRO A 515 0.94 20.04 45.69
CA PRO A 515 1.03 19.79 47.13
C PRO A 515 0.19 18.60 47.59
N PRO A 516 0.68 17.75 48.51
CA PRO A 516 -0.05 16.56 48.97
C PRO A 516 -1.34 16.88 49.76
N SER A 517 -1.61 18.14 50.10
CA SER A 517 -2.82 18.56 50.85
C SER A 517 -4.10 18.64 50.01
N THR A 518 -4.01 18.64 48.67
CA THR A 518 -5.18 18.53 47.76
C THR A 518 -5.36 17.11 47.19
N SER A 519 -4.57 16.15 47.66
CA SER A 519 -4.45 14.79 47.08
C SER A 519 -5.70 13.91 47.17
N SER A 520 -6.71 14.25 47.97
CA SER A 520 -7.90 13.40 48.19
C SER A 520 -8.88 13.31 47.01
N SER A 521 -8.69 14.11 45.94
CA SER A 521 -9.47 13.97 44.69
C SER A 521 -8.65 14.03 43.39
N HIS A 522 -7.31 14.03 43.47
CA HIS A 522 -6.42 14.30 42.31
C HIS A 522 -5.40 13.19 42.01
N ASN A 523 -5.75 11.93 42.30
CA ASN A 523 -5.11 10.76 41.67
C ASN A 523 -5.59 10.55 40.21
N ASN A 524 -6.30 11.51 39.61
CA ASN A 524 -6.76 11.48 38.23
C ASN A 524 -5.61 11.78 37.26
N TYR A 525 -4.68 10.84 37.16
CA TYR A 525 -4.05 10.53 35.88
C TYR A 525 -5.16 10.25 34.87
N THR A 526 -5.54 11.28 34.10
CA THR A 526 -6.57 11.13 33.10
C THR A 526 -6.03 10.24 31.99
N ASN A 527 -6.57 9.03 31.93
CA ASN A 527 -6.34 8.08 30.85
C ASN A 527 -6.92 8.67 29.56
N ILE A 528 -6.04 9.16 28.69
CA ILE A 528 -6.39 9.73 27.40
C ILE A 528 -6.48 8.60 26.37
N PRO A 529 -7.62 8.42 25.65
CA PRO A 529 -7.71 7.49 24.55
C PRO A 529 -6.90 8.03 23.36
N ALA A 530 -5.93 7.25 22.89
CA ALA A 530 -5.07 7.57 21.77
C ALA A 530 -5.12 6.47 20.70
N THR A 531 -4.66 6.81 19.49
CA THR A 531 -4.47 5.85 18.41
C THR A 531 -3.00 5.82 17.99
N MET A 532 -2.40 4.64 18.08
CA MET A 532 -1.06 4.34 17.64
C MET A 532 -1.12 3.81 16.21
N THR A 533 -0.40 4.43 15.27
CA THR A 533 -0.24 3.95 13.89
C THR A 533 1.24 3.68 13.64
N HIS A 534 1.55 2.47 13.22
CA HIS A 534 2.89 2.03 12.83
C HIS A 534 2.84 1.53 11.38
N GLU A 535 3.96 1.61 10.65
CA GLU A 535 4.02 1.07 9.29
C GLU A 535 4.21 -0.46 9.34
N GLU A 536 3.16 -1.20 9.02
CA GLU A 536 3.20 -2.66 8.91
C GLU A 536 3.16 -3.08 7.45
N THR A 537 4.05 -3.97 7.02
CA THR A 537 3.90 -4.59 5.69
C THR A 537 2.85 -5.67 5.78
N ARG A 538 1.74 -5.53 5.07
CA ARG A 538 0.66 -6.52 5.04
C ARG A 538 0.52 -7.14 3.67
N LEU A 539 -0.05 -8.33 3.63
CA LEU A 539 -0.35 -9.04 2.39
C LEU A 539 -1.72 -8.61 1.84
N PHE A 540 -1.75 -8.14 0.59
CA PHE A 540 -2.94 -7.68 -0.11
C PHE A 540 -3.25 -8.52 -1.34
N VAL A 541 -4.53 -8.61 -1.72
CA VAL A 541 -4.94 -9.21 -2.99
C VAL A 541 -4.76 -8.21 -4.12
N ALA A 542 -3.99 -8.58 -5.14
CA ALA A 542 -3.83 -7.77 -6.35
C ALA A 542 -5.11 -7.78 -7.18
N ARG A 543 -5.99 -6.79 -6.99
CA ARG A 543 -7.31 -6.70 -7.65
C ARG A 543 -7.32 -7.01 -9.15
N PRO A 544 -6.47 -6.41 -10.01
CA PRO A 544 -6.50 -6.71 -11.45
C PRO A 544 -6.25 -8.19 -11.76
N ILE A 545 -5.42 -8.84 -10.95
CA ILE A 545 -5.04 -10.25 -11.06
C ILE A 545 -6.16 -11.15 -10.53
N ALA A 546 -6.77 -10.81 -9.40
CA ALA A 546 -7.92 -11.54 -8.87
C ALA A 546 -9.12 -11.51 -9.83
N TYR A 547 -9.48 -10.34 -10.39
CA TYR A 547 -10.59 -10.23 -11.33
C TYR A 547 -10.31 -10.90 -12.68
N THR A 548 -9.07 -10.94 -13.16
CA THR A 548 -8.71 -11.70 -14.38
C THR A 548 -8.75 -13.21 -14.15
N LEU A 549 -8.28 -13.71 -12.99
CA LEU A 549 -8.45 -15.12 -12.63
C LEU A 549 -9.93 -15.50 -12.49
N ILE A 550 -10.75 -14.69 -11.81
CA ILE A 550 -12.21 -14.91 -11.72
C ILE A 550 -12.85 -14.96 -13.12
N ALA A 551 -12.47 -14.06 -14.04
CA ALA A 551 -13.01 -14.06 -15.40
C ALA A 551 -12.64 -15.33 -16.18
N ILE A 552 -11.40 -15.83 -16.05
CA ILE A 552 -10.98 -17.09 -16.70
C ILE A 552 -11.71 -18.28 -16.07
N LEU A 553 -11.83 -18.34 -14.74
CA LEU A 553 -12.59 -19.39 -14.04
C LEU A 553 -14.06 -19.42 -14.48
N ILE A 554 -14.74 -18.27 -14.56
CA ILE A 554 -16.13 -18.21 -15.06
C ILE A 554 -16.24 -18.72 -16.51
N LEU A 555 -15.25 -18.43 -17.36
CA LEU A 555 -15.19 -18.99 -18.71
C LEU A 555 -14.97 -20.51 -18.71
N VAL A 556 -14.17 -21.04 -17.78
CA VAL A 556 -13.98 -22.50 -17.58
C VAL A 556 -15.29 -23.11 -17.11
N LEU A 557 -15.93 -22.59 -16.06
CA LEU A 557 -17.22 -23.07 -15.55
C LEU A 557 -18.31 -23.13 -16.64
N MET A 558 -18.42 -22.08 -17.47
CA MET A 558 -19.36 -22.08 -18.59
C MET A 558 -19.00 -23.13 -19.65
N CYS A 559 -17.70 -23.36 -19.90
CA CYS A 559 -17.23 -24.40 -20.81
C CYS A 559 -17.49 -25.80 -20.24
N ASP A 560 -17.24 -26.03 -18.95
CA ASP A 560 -17.53 -27.27 -18.21
C ASP A 560 -19.02 -27.60 -18.26
N VAL A 561 -19.90 -26.66 -17.91
CA VAL A 561 -21.36 -26.84 -17.98
C VAL A 561 -21.82 -27.12 -19.41
N PHE A 562 -21.23 -26.45 -20.41
CA PHE A 562 -21.56 -26.69 -21.82
C PHE A 562 -21.07 -28.05 -22.34
N LEU A 563 -19.85 -28.47 -21.98
CA LEU A 563 -19.32 -29.80 -22.30
C LEU A 563 -20.10 -30.90 -21.58
N PHE A 564 -20.50 -30.67 -20.33
CA PHE A 564 -21.37 -31.56 -19.58
C PHE A 564 -22.73 -31.72 -20.27
N TYR A 565 -23.38 -30.61 -20.63
CA TYR A 565 -24.64 -30.64 -21.40
C TYR A 565 -24.48 -31.33 -22.75
N TYR A 566 -23.41 -31.04 -23.50
CA TYR A 566 -23.11 -31.67 -24.80
C TYR A 566 -22.90 -33.18 -24.68
N THR A 567 -22.14 -33.62 -23.68
CA THR A 567 -21.86 -35.04 -23.46
C THR A 567 -23.11 -35.79 -22.99
N CYS A 568 -23.96 -35.18 -22.16
CA CYS A 568 -25.25 -35.74 -21.74
C CYS A 568 -26.28 -35.82 -22.86
N THR A 569 -26.39 -34.79 -23.70
CA THR A 569 -27.36 -34.76 -24.82
C THR A 569 -26.96 -35.66 -25.99
N HIS A 570 -25.67 -35.84 -26.24
CA HIS A 570 -25.14 -36.74 -27.28
C HIS A 570 -24.65 -38.09 -26.73
N HIS A 571 -25.39 -38.66 -25.78
CA HIS A 571 -25.19 -40.03 -25.28
C HIS A 571 -25.60 -41.11 -26.32
N THR A 572 -24.92 -41.19 -27.46
CA THR A 572 -25.02 -42.36 -28.35
C THR A 572 -24.04 -43.47 -27.90
N PRO A 573 -24.52 -44.70 -27.61
CA PRO A 573 -23.69 -45.76 -27.04
C PRO A 573 -22.96 -46.55 -28.13
N MET A 574 -21.88 -45.98 -28.70
CA MET A 574 -21.12 -46.63 -29.79
C MET A 574 -19.85 -47.37 -29.33
N LEU A 575 -19.18 -46.92 -28.26
CA LEU A 575 -17.96 -47.55 -27.75
C LEU A 575 -18.28 -48.54 -26.62
N THR A 576 -18.00 -49.83 -26.86
CA THR A 576 -18.10 -50.91 -25.86
C THR A 576 -16.81 -51.12 -25.07
N ALA A 577 -15.68 -50.66 -25.62
CA ALA A 577 -14.35 -50.69 -25.01
C ALA A 577 -13.62 -49.36 -25.26
N GLU A 578 -12.54 -49.12 -24.52
CA GLU A 578 -11.66 -47.97 -24.73
C GLU A 578 -10.80 -48.17 -25.99
N PRO A 579 -10.78 -47.23 -26.95
CA PRO A 579 -9.96 -47.34 -28.16
C PRO A 579 -8.49 -46.99 -27.86
N VAL A 580 -7.83 -47.74 -26.97
CA VAL A 580 -6.41 -47.54 -26.68
C VAL A 580 -5.57 -48.16 -27.81
N GLY A 581 -5.03 -47.30 -28.67
CA GLY A 581 -4.04 -47.66 -29.68
C GLY A 581 -4.58 -48.44 -30.89
N LEU A 582 -3.63 -48.91 -31.71
CA LEU A 582 -3.89 -49.55 -33.00
C LEU A 582 -4.89 -50.71 -32.94
N LEU A 583 -4.85 -51.52 -31.86
CA LEU A 583 -5.73 -52.68 -31.70
C LEU A 583 -7.19 -52.26 -31.44
N GLY A 584 -7.42 -51.20 -30.65
CA GLY A 584 -8.76 -50.65 -30.41
C GLY A 584 -9.37 -50.12 -31.70
N ASN A 585 -8.60 -49.37 -32.49
CA ASN A 585 -9.03 -48.89 -33.81
C ASN A 585 -9.29 -50.04 -34.79
N ALA A 586 -8.45 -51.09 -34.79
CA ALA A 586 -8.65 -52.27 -35.64
C ALA A 586 -9.92 -53.07 -35.28
N VAL A 587 -10.28 -53.18 -33.99
CA VAL A 587 -11.56 -53.79 -33.57
C VAL A 587 -12.74 -52.93 -33.99
N LEU A 588 -12.62 -51.60 -33.91
CA LEU A 588 -13.67 -50.66 -34.34
C LEU A 588 -13.90 -50.72 -35.86
N LEU A 589 -12.83 -50.91 -36.64
CA LEU A 589 -12.90 -51.20 -38.08
C LEU A 589 -13.42 -52.61 -38.36
N ARG A 590 -13.18 -53.58 -37.46
CA ARG A 590 -13.68 -54.96 -37.58
C ARG A 590 -15.21 -55.07 -37.49
N ASP A 591 -15.84 -54.24 -36.67
CA ASP A 591 -17.29 -54.28 -36.45
C ASP A 591 -18.08 -53.38 -37.43
N SER A 592 -17.41 -52.60 -38.30
CA SER A 592 -18.06 -51.78 -39.33
C SER A 592 -18.28 -52.55 -40.64
N HIS A 593 -19.51 -53.04 -40.84
CA HIS A 593 -19.95 -53.79 -42.04
C HIS A 593 -19.62 -53.06 -43.35
N ASP A 594 -19.91 -51.75 -43.43
CA ASP A 594 -19.62 -50.91 -44.61
C ASP A 594 -18.15 -50.92 -45.03
N LEU A 595 -17.22 -51.12 -44.09
CA LEU A 595 -15.79 -51.13 -44.38
C LEU A 595 -15.32 -52.49 -44.92
N PHE A 596 -15.91 -53.61 -44.48
CA PHE A 596 -15.69 -54.91 -45.12
C PHE A 596 -16.34 -54.94 -46.49
N ASP A 597 -17.58 -54.45 -46.63
CA ASP A 597 -18.17 -54.29 -47.96
C ASP A 597 -17.28 -53.43 -48.86
N MET A 598 -16.65 -52.35 -48.36
CA MET A 598 -15.69 -51.57 -49.15
C MET A 598 -14.44 -52.38 -49.53
N VAL A 599 -13.82 -53.10 -48.58
CA VAL A 599 -12.61 -53.90 -48.83
C VAL A 599 -12.91 -55.07 -49.78
N ASP A 600 -13.97 -55.82 -49.54
CA ASP A 600 -14.40 -56.96 -50.36
C ASP A 600 -14.77 -56.52 -51.78
N ASN A 601 -15.44 -55.37 -51.95
CA ASN A 601 -15.68 -54.80 -53.29
C ASN A 601 -14.37 -54.34 -53.97
N VAL A 602 -13.40 -53.82 -53.22
CA VAL A 602 -12.09 -53.41 -53.76
C VAL A 602 -11.21 -54.62 -54.12
N GLU A 603 -11.28 -55.72 -53.36
CA GLU A 603 -10.61 -56.98 -53.68
C GLU A 603 -11.28 -57.65 -54.89
N ALA A 604 -12.62 -57.69 -54.97
CA ALA A 604 -13.33 -58.18 -56.14
C ALA A 604 -12.97 -57.41 -57.44
N LEU A 605 -12.83 -56.07 -57.36
CA LEU A 605 -12.38 -55.24 -58.49
C LEU A 605 -10.89 -55.42 -58.82
N ARG A 606 -10.08 -55.94 -57.88
CA ARG A 606 -8.69 -56.31 -58.13
C ARG A 606 -8.58 -57.66 -58.83
N GLU A 607 -9.47 -58.61 -58.50
CA GLU A 607 -9.53 -59.93 -59.12
C GLU A 607 -10.04 -59.91 -60.57
N THR A 608 -10.93 -58.96 -60.92
CA THR A 608 -11.37 -58.74 -62.31
C THR A 608 -10.29 -58.17 -63.24
N GLY A 609 -9.08 -57.89 -62.72
CA GLY A 609 -7.96 -57.34 -63.49
C GLY A 609 -8.14 -55.88 -63.88
N GLU A 610 -9.09 -55.18 -63.26
CA GLU A 610 -9.37 -53.78 -63.59
C GLU A 610 -8.21 -52.88 -63.14
N THR A 611 -7.74 -52.01 -64.05
CA THR A 611 -6.52 -51.24 -63.80
C THR A 611 -6.67 -50.34 -62.57
N ARG A 612 -5.58 -50.05 -61.87
CA ARG A 612 -5.52 -49.26 -60.62
C ARG A 612 -6.27 -47.90 -60.66
N LYS A 613 -6.54 -47.35 -61.86
CA LYS A 613 -7.43 -46.18 -62.06
C LYS A 613 -8.91 -46.48 -61.78
N GLY A 614 -9.42 -47.63 -62.25
CA GLY A 614 -10.82 -48.03 -62.08
C GLY A 614 -11.20 -48.21 -60.61
N VAL A 615 -10.34 -48.88 -59.81
CA VAL A 615 -10.52 -48.99 -58.35
C VAL A 615 -10.60 -47.61 -57.68
N VAL A 616 -9.73 -46.67 -58.08
CA VAL A 616 -9.74 -45.31 -57.53
C VAL A 616 -10.98 -44.53 -57.96
N GLU A 617 -11.46 -44.67 -59.20
CA GLU A 617 -12.70 -44.05 -59.65
C GLU A 617 -13.94 -44.66 -59.01
N TYR A 618 -14.01 -45.99 -58.84
CA TYR A 618 -15.10 -46.69 -58.15
C TYR A 618 -15.24 -46.23 -56.70
N VAL A 619 -14.14 -46.20 -55.93
CA VAL A 619 -14.16 -45.74 -54.53
C VAL A 619 -14.56 -44.26 -54.46
N LYS A 620 -14.10 -43.45 -55.42
CA LYS A 620 -14.40 -42.01 -55.52
C LYS A 620 -15.85 -41.72 -55.94
N ASP A 621 -16.45 -42.57 -56.77
CA ASP A 621 -17.84 -42.44 -57.19
C ASP A 621 -18.80 -42.89 -56.08
N ARG A 622 -18.54 -44.08 -55.51
CA ARG A 622 -19.47 -44.74 -54.57
C ARG A 622 -19.40 -44.22 -53.14
N TYR A 623 -18.22 -43.82 -52.66
CA TYR A 623 -18.00 -43.33 -51.28
C TYR A 623 -17.72 -41.82 -51.22
N GLY A 624 -17.83 -41.11 -52.34
CA GLY A 624 -17.71 -39.66 -52.42
C GLY A 624 -16.26 -39.17 -52.41
N GLY A 625 -15.75 -38.87 -53.60
CA GLY A 625 -14.46 -38.22 -53.80
C GLY A 625 -14.42 -36.86 -53.10
N GLY A 626 -13.74 -36.81 -51.96
CA GLY A 626 -13.50 -35.58 -51.22
C GLY A 626 -12.92 -34.50 -52.13
N LYS A 627 -13.67 -33.41 -52.34
CA LYS A 627 -13.20 -32.22 -53.07
C LYS A 627 -12.10 -31.52 -52.25
N GLY A 628 -10.88 -32.01 -52.34
CA GLY A 628 -9.73 -31.45 -51.63
C GLY A 628 -8.51 -32.37 -51.65
N GLU A 629 -7.62 -32.09 -52.61
CA GLU A 629 -6.23 -32.56 -52.71
C GLU A 629 -6.01 -34.00 -53.23
N SER A 630 -5.04 -34.13 -54.13
CA SER A 630 -4.62 -35.41 -54.69
C SER A 630 -3.76 -36.19 -53.69
N CYS A 631 -4.28 -37.29 -53.17
CA CYS A 631 -3.44 -38.33 -52.56
C CYS A 631 -2.52 -38.92 -53.65
N ARG A 632 -1.31 -38.38 -53.76
CA ARG A 632 -0.26 -38.90 -54.63
C ARG A 632 0.29 -40.17 -53.98
N TRP A 633 -0.24 -41.32 -54.38
CA TRP A 633 0.36 -42.61 -54.06
C TRP A 633 1.81 -42.59 -54.55
N VAL A 634 2.76 -42.76 -53.62
CA VAL A 634 4.18 -42.84 -53.95
C VAL A 634 4.45 -44.28 -54.37
N ASP A 635 4.71 -44.46 -55.66
CA ASP A 635 5.13 -45.75 -56.19
C ASP A 635 6.61 -45.95 -55.82
N GLY A 636 6.86 -46.91 -54.93
CA GLY A 636 8.19 -47.32 -54.53
C GLY A 636 8.53 -48.68 -55.11
N ASP A 637 9.23 -48.68 -56.25
CA ASP A 637 10.00 -49.82 -56.75
C ASP A 637 11.29 -49.27 -57.39
N GLY A 638 12.40 -49.96 -57.15
CA GLY A 638 13.76 -49.48 -57.48
C GLY A 638 14.45 -50.22 -58.62
N HIS A 639 15.78 -50.07 -58.65
CA HIS A 639 16.74 -50.46 -59.71
C HIS A 639 16.79 -49.50 -60.92
N GLY A 640 17.95 -49.05 -61.41
CA GLY A 640 19.32 -49.23 -60.92
C GLY A 640 20.31 -49.54 -62.05
N HIS A 641 20.98 -48.52 -62.60
CA HIS A 641 22.24 -48.63 -63.35
C HIS A 641 22.87 -47.25 -63.54
N GLY A 642 24.17 -47.11 -63.27
CA GLY A 642 25.04 -46.11 -63.92
C GLY A 642 25.76 -46.74 -65.12
N PRO A 643 26.84 -46.15 -65.67
CA PRO A 643 27.56 -44.93 -65.25
C PRO A 643 27.76 -43.90 -66.40
N GLY A 644 28.54 -42.83 -66.17
CA GLY A 644 29.31 -42.20 -67.27
C GLY A 644 29.47 -40.66 -67.27
N SER A 645 30.72 -40.24 -67.04
CA SER A 645 31.47 -39.16 -67.74
C SER A 645 30.89 -37.73 -67.91
N ASP A 646 31.68 -36.80 -67.35
CA ASP A 646 32.23 -35.57 -67.98
C ASP A 646 31.32 -34.39 -68.40
N GLY A 647 31.77 -33.17 -68.07
CA GLY A 647 31.21 -31.91 -68.58
C GLY A 647 31.56 -30.68 -67.74
N ASP A 648 32.62 -29.96 -68.11
CA ASP A 648 32.95 -28.61 -67.60
C ASP A 648 31.82 -27.58 -67.83
N GLY A 649 31.82 -26.45 -67.10
CA GLY A 649 30.88 -25.37 -67.44
C GLY A 649 30.71 -24.18 -66.48
N ASP A 650 31.81 -23.55 -66.09
CA ASP A 650 31.99 -22.10 -65.86
C ASP A 650 30.81 -21.09 -65.76
N ASN A 651 31.02 -20.14 -64.84
CA ASN A 651 30.75 -18.69 -64.94
C ASN A 651 29.31 -18.08 -64.90
N ALA A 652 29.04 -17.48 -63.73
CA ALA A 652 29.04 -16.01 -63.51
C ALA A 652 27.84 -15.09 -63.83
N HIS A 653 27.71 -14.12 -62.91
CA HIS A 653 27.29 -12.71 -63.07
C HIS A 653 25.83 -12.28 -63.31
N GLY A 654 25.42 -11.31 -62.47
CA GLY A 654 24.47 -10.24 -62.80
C GLY A 654 22.99 -10.55 -62.48
N GLY A 655 22.18 -9.62 -61.98
CA GLY A 655 22.44 -8.23 -61.62
C GLY A 655 21.17 -7.38 -61.77
N HIS A 656 20.94 -6.43 -60.84
CA HIS A 656 19.79 -5.52 -60.79
C HIS A 656 18.39 -6.16 -60.48
N GLY A 657 17.43 -5.43 -59.91
CA GLY A 657 17.37 -3.98 -59.72
C GLY A 657 16.51 -3.44 -58.57
N ARG A 658 16.68 -2.14 -58.32
CA ARG A 658 16.16 -1.32 -57.22
C ARG A 658 14.66 -1.00 -57.31
N ARG A 659 13.99 -0.86 -56.15
CA ARG A 659 13.20 0.32 -55.68
C ARG A 659 12.56 -0.06 -54.32
N ALA A 660 12.72 0.63 -53.19
CA ALA A 660 12.93 2.04 -52.82
C ALA A 660 11.67 2.94 -52.86
N ARG A 661 11.04 3.12 -51.68
CA ARG A 661 10.46 4.34 -51.06
C ARG A 661 9.78 3.90 -49.74
N THR A 662 10.16 4.33 -48.53
CA THR A 662 9.98 5.65 -47.86
C THR A 662 8.52 6.13 -47.87
N ALA A 663 7.88 6.61 -46.80
CA ALA A 663 8.19 6.74 -45.35
C ALA A 663 6.81 6.93 -44.63
N LYS A 664 6.58 7.52 -43.44
CA LYS A 664 7.36 8.29 -42.44
C LYS A 664 6.55 8.33 -41.12
N GLY A 665 7.18 8.27 -39.95
CA GLY A 665 6.47 8.53 -38.67
C GLY A 665 7.19 7.98 -37.43
N GLY A 666 7.89 8.83 -36.69
CA GLY A 666 8.40 8.53 -35.36
C GLY A 666 7.70 9.41 -34.32
N ILE A 667 7.58 8.90 -33.10
CA ILE A 667 7.13 9.65 -31.90
C ILE A 667 8.08 9.26 -30.77
N LEU A 668 8.60 10.26 -30.05
CA LEU A 668 9.28 10.07 -28.77
C LEU A 668 8.24 9.81 -27.68
N THR A 669 8.58 9.00 -26.68
CA THR A 669 8.06 9.18 -25.32
C THR A 669 9.19 9.01 -24.33
N ASP A 670 9.45 10.08 -23.57
CA ASP A 670 10.34 10.09 -22.41
C ASP A 670 9.80 9.20 -21.28
N GLY A 671 10.68 8.92 -20.31
CA GLY A 671 10.31 8.17 -19.11
C GLY A 671 9.50 9.00 -18.12
N LEU A 672 8.84 8.31 -17.19
CA LEU A 672 8.38 8.92 -15.95
C LEU A 672 8.55 7.93 -14.79
N THR A 673 9.26 8.39 -13.77
CA THR A 673 9.27 7.83 -12.42
C THR A 673 7.96 8.16 -11.71
N VAL A 674 7.31 7.14 -11.13
CA VAL A 674 6.57 7.20 -9.86
C VAL A 674 6.89 5.91 -9.11
#